data_AF-A0A848WVX4-F1
#
_entry.id   AF-A0A848WVX4-F1
#
_cell.length_a   1.000
_cell.length_b   1.000
_cell.length_c   1.000
_cell.angle_alpha   90.00
_cell.angle_beta   90.00
_cell.angle_gamma   90.00
#
_symmetry.space_group_name_H-M   'P 1'
#
loop_
_entity.id
_entity.type
_entity.pdbx_description
1 polymer ?
#
loop_
_entity_poly.entity_id
_entity_poly.type
_entity_poly.pdbx_seq_one_letter_code
_entity_poly.pdbx_strand_id
1 'polypeptide(L)'
;MYRIPSAALAILISAVCVGQEEKPGVVSTASDEASKLVNSWFAEGKAAGLEGVFYDNRDRKHSDLRIATYPQMKPITYTKEELGRRQDWGGKKRIEAGKIVVGNSSTASPATVAGSHQRMYYFHPKGLDFLYQQYRSNALYVYPEHRDHDPGINGPDGYGDLYPSNSPYLISSQGSSGSDRVFMHAVLKTIAAFPPDTREKLVAEGLLMPTVQAIFRRTYRAVEKPEDYFSGKAHPGVFDGKLINEVAMVKRAQAMKPEKIPPLVLLKIVDEPEAENGIDFFEPPQRTSETIGNSHCAIARAVRGPEYRRWIQVSAAESVDIADRELEFRWVVLRGNPDLIEIKTEGENAAAAKITVAYHPRRPISPGSSIWSNRVDIGVFAKVKGEGGPVSAPAFVTFMSLPNEHRTYADDGTLIENFYGARTQSPGLPLINNPRWDGLLTKFETGTNSGDEPALAILKTVLEKEQIESLTLAADRSKADRAALSAAQAKLDEITAAQQKVVDETNKVRVAAVAAHKKSPTDETKSALDDANRKHNAAKKVMRDGEDGAAELKKEIAGLRANIVTIIRENGVPQIVRSGLMALRDDPQFFSNHRERIEAAADSPKQKSQLAAAQRRLEFVSVSESENPPANELYHLRRRNLDLLSEVVFPVFLQRPAGPMYVDPRLSIPKNWRDVYRYDKDGNLAGWTRFRGGKQEKYDEQGRLIRDGEPVEVSYEFNSKTKSLDIMIPE
;
A
#
# COMPACT_ATOMS: atom_id res chain seq x y z
N MET A 1 -11.89 81.46 -38.23
CA MET A 1 -10.74 82.07 -37.52
C MET A 1 -9.57 81.10 -37.63
N TYR A 2 -8.51 81.51 -38.35
CA TYR A 2 -7.16 80.91 -38.54
C TYR A 2 -7.02 79.43 -38.99
N ARG A 3 -6.76 79.11 -40.28
CA ARG A 3 -5.50 79.14 -41.10
C ARG A 3 -4.60 77.86 -40.96
N ILE A 4 -4.70 76.92 -41.92
CA ILE A 4 -3.71 76.40 -42.94
C ILE A 4 -2.19 76.52 -42.63
N PRO A 5 -1.19 75.68 -43.08
CA PRO A 5 -1.15 74.62 -44.15
C PRO A 5 -0.33 73.31 -43.92
N SER A 6 -0.61 72.34 -44.80
CA SER A 6 0.24 71.52 -45.70
C SER A 6 1.74 71.21 -45.48
N ALA A 7 2.05 69.94 -45.85
CA ALA A 7 3.19 69.43 -46.64
C ALA A 7 4.41 68.82 -45.91
N ALA A 8 4.58 67.50 -46.06
CA ALA A 8 5.81 66.90 -46.59
C ALA A 8 5.58 65.45 -47.07
N LEU A 9 5.98 65.22 -48.31
CA LEU A 9 6.01 63.99 -49.08
C LEU A 9 7.18 63.08 -48.62
N ALA A 10 7.02 61.78 -48.85
CA ALA A 10 8.05 60.85 -49.34
C ALA A 10 8.53 59.71 -48.40
N ILE A 11 8.31 58.49 -48.94
CA ILE A 11 9.13 57.28 -48.81
C ILE A 11 9.04 56.54 -47.47
N LEU A 12 8.25 55.47 -47.45
CA LEU A 12 8.50 54.34 -46.54
C LEU A 12 8.56 53.04 -47.35
N ILE A 13 9.83 52.68 -47.56
CA ILE A 13 10.41 51.40 -47.95
C ILE A 13 9.56 50.22 -47.47
N SER A 14 9.23 49.32 -48.40
CA SER A 14 8.82 47.95 -48.12
C SER A 14 9.92 47.23 -47.34
N ALA A 15 9.87 47.31 -46.01
CA ALA A 15 10.62 46.43 -45.14
C ALA A 15 9.92 45.07 -45.15
N VAL A 16 10.37 44.20 -46.05
CA VAL A 16 10.25 42.75 -45.87
C VAL A 16 11.04 42.42 -44.61
N CYS A 17 10.37 42.47 -43.46
CA CYS A 17 10.86 41.80 -42.27
C CYS A 17 10.78 40.30 -42.56
N VAL A 18 11.90 39.76 -43.06
CA VAL A 18 12.23 38.36 -42.86
C VAL A 18 12.29 38.18 -41.35
N GLY A 19 11.17 37.79 -40.76
CA GLY A 19 11.16 37.26 -39.41
C GLY A 19 12.17 36.12 -39.41
N GLN A 20 13.23 36.26 -38.62
CA GLN A 20 13.88 35.06 -38.11
C GLN A 20 12.78 34.32 -37.37
N GLU A 21 12.24 33.26 -38.00
CA GLU A 21 11.44 32.27 -37.28
C GLU A 21 12.33 31.79 -36.13
N GLU A 22 12.07 32.30 -34.92
CA GLU A 22 12.56 31.66 -33.71
C GLU A 22 12.12 30.20 -33.84
N LYS A 23 13.09 29.30 -33.96
CA LYS A 23 12.79 27.87 -34.01
C LYS A 23 11.85 27.58 -32.85
N PRO A 24 10.65 27.00 -33.09
CA PRO A 24 9.72 26.71 -32.01
C PRO A 24 10.47 25.91 -30.94
N GLY A 25 10.46 26.43 -29.70
CA GLY A 25 11.25 25.88 -28.61
C GLY A 25 10.97 24.40 -28.40
N VAL A 26 11.99 23.59 -28.12
CA VAL A 26 11.83 22.15 -27.90
C VAL A 26 11.04 21.88 -26.61
N VAL A 27 10.03 21.00 -26.67
CA VAL A 27 9.21 20.63 -25.51
C VAL A 27 10.00 19.71 -24.56
N SER A 28 10.66 18.68 -25.10
CA SER A 28 11.51 17.78 -24.33
C SER A 28 12.82 17.47 -25.03
N THR A 29 13.93 17.46 -24.28
CA THR A 29 15.27 17.15 -24.82
C THR A 29 15.60 15.65 -24.81
N ALA A 30 14.70 14.80 -24.29
CA ALA A 30 14.88 13.36 -24.28
C ALA A 30 14.75 12.73 -25.68
N SER A 31 15.42 11.61 -25.91
CA SER A 31 15.52 10.93 -27.22
C SER A 31 14.51 9.79 -27.42
N ASP A 32 13.63 9.54 -26.45
CA ASP A 32 12.59 8.52 -26.53
C ASP A 32 11.50 8.85 -27.56
N GLU A 33 10.74 7.84 -27.98
CA GLU A 33 9.71 7.98 -29.03
C GLU A 33 8.62 8.99 -28.66
N ALA A 34 8.15 9.00 -27.42
CA ALA A 34 7.11 9.93 -26.99
C ALA A 34 7.60 11.39 -27.05
N SER A 35 8.84 11.64 -26.63
CA SER A 35 9.48 12.97 -26.73
C SER A 35 9.63 13.42 -28.19
N LYS A 36 10.04 12.53 -29.10
CA LYS A 36 10.11 12.82 -30.54
C LYS A 36 8.76 13.20 -31.14
N LEU A 37 7.71 12.44 -30.81
CA LEU A 37 6.34 12.71 -31.28
C LEU A 37 5.85 14.08 -30.81
N VAL A 38 5.96 14.36 -29.51
CA VAL A 38 5.51 15.63 -28.93
C VAL A 38 6.26 16.82 -29.52
N ASN A 39 7.58 16.72 -29.69
CA ASN A 39 8.37 17.78 -30.33
C ASN A 39 7.95 18.03 -31.79
N SER A 40 7.69 16.97 -32.56
CA SER A 40 7.20 17.10 -33.96
C SER A 40 5.85 17.81 -33.99
N TRP A 41 4.89 17.33 -33.21
CA TRP A 41 3.55 17.93 -33.18
C TRP A 41 3.56 19.37 -32.68
N PHE A 42 4.44 19.71 -31.72
CA PHE A 42 4.60 21.08 -31.26
C PHE A 42 5.18 21.99 -32.34
N ALA A 43 6.22 21.53 -33.05
CA ALA A 43 6.79 22.27 -34.18
C ALA A 43 5.77 22.48 -35.33
N GLU A 44 4.83 21.56 -35.48
CA GLU A 44 3.71 21.66 -36.43
C GLU A 44 2.51 22.50 -35.91
N GLY A 45 2.57 23.03 -34.67
CA GLY A 45 1.47 23.76 -34.04
C GLY A 45 0.25 22.90 -33.64
N LYS A 46 0.40 21.57 -33.67
CA LYS A 46 -0.66 20.59 -33.37
C LYS A 46 -0.70 20.14 -31.92
N ALA A 47 0.32 20.48 -31.13
CA ALA A 47 0.42 20.16 -29.71
C ALA A 47 0.65 21.44 -28.91
N ALA A 48 0.12 21.48 -27.70
CA ALA A 48 0.10 22.69 -26.87
C ALA A 48 1.43 22.99 -26.14
N GLY A 49 2.35 22.02 -26.08
CA GLY A 49 3.64 22.17 -25.40
C GLY A 49 3.50 22.24 -23.87
N LEU A 50 4.50 22.80 -23.18
CA LEU A 50 4.55 22.90 -21.71
C LEU A 50 4.59 24.33 -21.18
N GLU A 51 4.38 25.33 -22.04
CA GLU A 51 4.23 26.70 -21.57
C GLU A 51 3.06 26.82 -20.56
N GLY A 52 3.31 27.52 -19.45
CA GLY A 52 2.34 27.64 -18.34
C GLY A 52 2.28 26.43 -17.40
N VAL A 53 3.06 25.37 -17.67
CA VAL A 53 3.17 24.20 -16.77
C VAL A 53 4.31 24.40 -15.78
N PHE A 54 4.01 24.11 -14.51
CA PHE A 54 4.93 24.24 -13.39
C PHE A 54 5.28 22.87 -12.81
N TYR A 55 6.54 22.73 -12.40
CA TYR A 55 7.01 21.58 -11.66
C TYR A 55 7.26 21.92 -10.20
N ASP A 56 6.62 21.17 -9.31
CA ASP A 56 6.76 21.31 -7.87
C ASP A 56 7.48 20.10 -7.26
N ASN A 57 8.77 20.26 -6.97
CA ASN A 57 9.51 19.28 -6.20
C ASN A 57 9.43 19.62 -4.71
N ARG A 58 8.85 18.70 -3.93
CA ARG A 58 8.67 18.87 -2.48
C ARG A 58 9.51 17.91 -1.65
N ASP A 59 10.70 17.57 -2.14
CA ASP A 59 11.65 16.72 -1.44
C ASP A 59 13.10 17.23 -1.55
N ARG A 60 13.27 18.52 -1.86
CA ARG A 60 14.58 19.19 -1.99
C ARG A 60 15.50 18.51 -3.01
N LYS A 61 14.92 18.17 -4.16
CA LYS A 61 15.55 17.53 -5.32
C LYS A 61 16.02 16.10 -5.04
N HIS A 62 15.49 15.45 -4.02
CA HIS A 62 15.82 14.06 -3.71
C HIS A 62 15.33 13.12 -4.82
N SER A 63 14.10 13.31 -5.32
CA SER A 63 13.61 12.67 -6.54
C SER A 63 13.36 13.67 -7.66
N ASP A 64 14.42 14.33 -8.14
CA ASP A 64 14.29 15.36 -9.16
C ASP A 64 14.11 14.83 -10.60
N LEU A 65 13.20 15.45 -11.35
CA LEU A 65 12.92 15.20 -12.77
C LEU A 65 13.95 15.85 -13.72
N ARG A 66 14.88 16.66 -13.20
CA ARG A 66 15.83 17.49 -13.96
C ARG A 66 15.10 18.40 -14.96
N ILE A 67 14.74 19.60 -14.51
CA ILE A 67 13.95 20.58 -15.29
C ILE A 67 14.52 20.87 -16.69
N ALA A 68 15.85 20.80 -16.87
CA ALA A 68 16.49 20.98 -18.18
C ALA A 68 16.03 19.96 -19.26
N THR A 69 15.40 18.86 -18.86
CA THR A 69 14.75 17.91 -19.78
C THR A 69 13.50 18.49 -20.44
N TYR A 70 12.87 19.52 -19.87
CA TYR A 70 11.66 20.18 -20.36
C TYR A 70 11.83 21.71 -20.36
N PRO A 71 12.49 22.30 -21.38
CA PRO A 71 12.88 23.71 -21.38
C PRO A 71 11.73 24.72 -21.23
N GLN A 72 10.52 24.36 -21.65
CA GLN A 72 9.33 25.23 -21.57
C GLN A 72 8.69 25.28 -20.16
N MET A 73 9.04 24.34 -19.27
CA MET A 73 8.45 24.20 -17.94
C MET A 73 9.14 25.10 -16.92
N LYS A 74 8.39 25.64 -15.96
CA LYS A 74 8.94 26.50 -14.87
C LYS A 74 8.97 25.76 -13.53
N PRO A 75 10.04 25.86 -12.72
CA PRO A 75 9.99 25.40 -11.33
C PRO A 75 9.03 26.26 -10.51
N ILE A 76 8.35 25.64 -9.55
CA ILE A 76 7.86 26.38 -8.37
C ILE A 76 9.06 26.73 -7.50
N THR A 77 9.24 28.03 -7.26
CA THR A 77 10.28 28.56 -6.37
C THR A 77 9.68 28.96 -5.05
N TYR A 78 10.37 28.64 -3.96
CA TYR A 78 9.93 28.97 -2.60
C TYR A 78 10.74 30.14 -2.04
N THR A 79 10.08 31.10 -1.38
CA THR A 79 10.76 32.21 -0.70
C THR A 79 11.49 31.73 0.55
N LYS A 80 12.39 32.57 1.11
CA LYS A 80 13.10 32.23 2.36
C LYS A 80 12.14 31.97 3.52
N GLU A 81 11.05 32.73 3.60
CA GLU A 81 10.01 32.58 4.61
C GLU A 81 9.26 31.26 4.44
N GLU A 82 8.98 30.86 3.21
CA GLU A 82 8.32 29.59 2.88
C GLU A 82 9.22 28.38 3.20
N LEU A 83 10.51 28.48 2.88
CA LEU A 83 11.52 27.50 3.26
C LEU A 83 11.67 27.39 4.78
N GLY A 84 11.64 28.53 5.50
CA GLY A 84 11.62 28.57 6.96
C GLY A 84 10.42 27.83 7.56
N ARG A 85 9.28 27.82 6.86
CA ARG A 85 8.07 27.06 7.21
C ARG A 85 8.02 25.66 6.59
N ARG A 86 9.08 25.22 5.91
CA ARG A 86 9.19 23.93 5.20
C ARG A 86 8.08 23.68 4.18
N GLN A 87 7.65 24.73 3.46
CA GLN A 87 6.63 24.60 2.42
C GLN A 87 7.12 23.84 1.18
N ASP A 88 8.43 23.67 1.03
CA ASP A 88 9.14 22.87 0.02
C ASP A 88 9.27 21.38 0.38
N TRP A 89 8.64 20.92 1.48
CA TRP A 89 8.86 19.58 2.02
C TRP A 89 7.55 18.81 2.25
N GLY A 90 7.57 17.53 1.90
CA GLY A 90 6.48 16.58 2.09
C GLY A 90 5.29 16.81 1.17
N GLY A 91 4.12 16.32 1.56
CA GLY A 91 2.88 16.43 0.79
C GLY A 91 2.47 17.89 0.58
N LYS A 92 1.84 18.19 -0.56
CA LYS A 92 1.27 19.51 -0.85
C LYS A 92 0.17 19.86 0.16
N LYS A 93 0.19 21.08 0.70
CA LYS A 93 -0.77 21.53 1.72
C LYS A 93 -1.61 22.72 1.29
N ARG A 94 -1.33 23.28 0.10
CA ARG A 94 -1.96 24.49 -0.46
C ARG A 94 -2.07 24.32 -1.96
N ILE A 95 -3.09 24.92 -2.56
CA ILE A 95 -3.30 24.86 -4.00
C ILE A 95 -2.60 26.05 -4.65
N GLU A 96 -1.97 25.80 -5.80
CA GLU A 96 -1.35 26.82 -6.63
C GLU A 96 -2.37 27.34 -7.64
N ALA A 97 -3.23 28.26 -7.20
CA ALA A 97 -4.32 28.76 -8.03
C ALA A 97 -3.82 29.32 -9.38
N GLY A 98 -4.51 28.96 -10.47
CA GLY A 98 -4.21 29.43 -11.82
C GLY A 98 -2.99 28.80 -12.49
N LYS A 99 -2.33 27.81 -11.88
CA LYS A 99 -1.17 27.11 -12.46
C LYS A 99 -1.51 25.67 -12.81
N ILE A 100 -1.00 25.18 -13.93
CA ILE A 100 -0.95 23.73 -14.20
C ILE A 100 0.25 23.18 -13.45
N VAL A 101 0.05 22.26 -12.51
CA VAL A 101 1.13 21.75 -11.65
C VAL A 101 1.29 20.24 -11.80
N VAL A 102 2.51 19.81 -12.08
CA VAL A 102 2.94 18.42 -11.89
C VAL A 102 3.97 18.41 -10.79
N GLY A 103 3.77 17.60 -9.75
CA GLY A 103 4.68 17.62 -8.61
C GLY A 103 4.93 16.26 -7.99
N ASN A 104 5.93 16.22 -7.13
CA ASN A 104 6.27 15.02 -6.38
C ASN A 104 6.85 15.30 -5.00
N SER A 105 6.84 14.27 -4.17
CA SER A 105 7.63 14.21 -2.94
C SER A 105 7.92 12.76 -2.60
N SER A 106 9.18 12.38 -2.63
CA SER A 106 9.62 11.04 -2.23
C SER A 106 9.91 10.90 -0.73
N THR A 107 9.53 11.89 0.08
CA THR A 107 9.66 11.76 1.54
C THR A 107 8.57 10.84 2.08
N ALA A 108 8.86 10.01 3.07
CA ALA A 108 7.86 9.18 3.72
C ALA A 108 8.27 8.90 5.17
N SER A 109 7.31 8.45 5.97
CA SER A 109 7.59 7.84 7.27
C SER A 109 7.54 6.31 7.16
N PRO A 110 8.12 5.57 8.11
CA PRO A 110 7.90 4.14 8.21
C PRO A 110 6.40 3.78 8.25
N ALA A 111 6.05 2.61 7.70
CA ALA A 111 4.68 2.12 7.59
C ALA A 111 3.92 2.07 8.93
N THR A 112 4.63 1.84 10.05
CA THR A 112 4.03 1.78 11.39
C THR A 112 3.87 3.12 12.09
N VAL A 113 4.30 4.21 11.44
CA VAL A 113 4.21 5.58 11.99
C VAL A 113 3.17 6.38 11.20
N ALA A 114 3.58 7.09 10.14
CA ALA A 114 2.65 7.89 9.32
C ALA A 114 2.53 7.38 7.87
N GLY A 115 3.44 6.50 7.43
CA GLY A 115 3.49 6.01 6.05
C GLY A 115 3.82 7.09 5.01
N SER A 116 3.37 6.83 3.78
CA SER A 116 3.45 7.68 2.61
C SER A 116 2.50 8.89 2.67
N HIS A 117 2.69 9.82 1.74
CA HIS A 117 1.83 11.00 1.60
C HIS A 117 0.39 10.64 1.31
N GLN A 118 0.15 9.61 0.51
CA GLN A 118 -1.18 9.15 0.15
C GLN A 118 -1.93 8.69 1.40
N ARG A 119 -1.30 7.89 2.28
CA ARG A 119 -1.89 7.54 3.58
C ARG A 119 -2.16 8.78 4.42
N MET A 120 -1.25 9.76 4.46
CA MET A 120 -1.49 10.99 5.21
C MET A 120 -2.73 11.75 4.73
N TYR A 121 -2.97 11.84 3.43
CA TYR A 121 -4.21 12.44 2.91
C TYR A 121 -5.42 11.56 3.22
N TYR A 122 -5.34 10.26 2.97
CA TYR A 122 -6.49 9.38 3.12
C TYR A 122 -6.94 9.21 4.57
N PHE A 123 -6.05 9.39 5.56
CA PHE A 123 -6.42 9.40 6.98
C PHE A 123 -6.75 10.77 7.55
N HIS A 124 -6.51 11.86 6.80
CA HIS A 124 -6.86 13.19 7.26
C HIS A 124 -8.33 13.48 6.95
N PRO A 125 -9.15 13.97 7.90
CA PRO A 125 -10.60 14.18 7.68
C PRO A 125 -10.94 15.05 6.46
N LYS A 126 -10.08 16.03 6.14
CA LYS A 126 -10.21 16.92 4.96
C LYS A 126 -9.30 16.55 3.79
N GLY A 127 -8.62 15.41 3.85
CA GLY A 127 -7.57 15.06 2.89
C GLY A 127 -8.13 14.73 1.50
N LEU A 128 -9.21 13.95 1.42
CA LEU A 128 -9.87 13.66 0.12
C LEU A 128 -10.48 14.92 -0.51
N ASP A 129 -11.08 15.79 0.28
CA ASP A 129 -11.59 17.09 -0.19
C ASP A 129 -10.45 17.99 -0.72
N PHE A 130 -9.36 18.12 0.03
CA PHE A 130 -8.17 18.83 -0.45
C PHE A 130 -7.64 18.26 -1.77
N LEU A 131 -7.57 16.93 -1.88
CA LEU A 131 -7.11 16.26 -3.09
C LEU A 131 -8.07 16.47 -4.28
N TYR A 132 -9.38 16.49 -4.05
CA TYR A 132 -10.36 16.86 -5.07
C TYR A 132 -10.14 18.29 -5.58
N GLN A 133 -9.97 19.25 -4.68
CA GLN A 133 -9.71 20.64 -5.05
C GLN A 133 -8.40 20.78 -5.83
N GLN A 134 -7.34 20.07 -5.43
CA GLN A 134 -6.08 19.99 -6.17
C GLN A 134 -6.30 19.45 -7.59
N TYR A 135 -7.01 18.33 -7.71
CA TYR A 135 -7.31 17.66 -8.96
C TYR A 135 -8.10 18.54 -9.94
N ARG A 136 -9.07 19.32 -9.43
CA ARG A 136 -9.86 20.29 -10.20
C ARG A 136 -9.11 21.58 -10.51
N SER A 137 -8.07 21.90 -9.75
CA SER A 137 -7.20 23.06 -9.98
C SER A 137 -6.06 22.77 -10.96
N ASN A 138 -6.19 21.74 -11.81
CA ASN A 138 -5.19 21.32 -12.79
C ASN A 138 -3.83 20.96 -12.17
N ALA A 139 -3.84 20.38 -10.96
CA ALA A 139 -2.64 19.90 -10.28
C ALA A 139 -2.68 18.38 -10.05
N LEU A 140 -1.61 17.69 -10.42
CA LEU A 140 -1.45 16.24 -10.21
C LEU A 140 -0.10 15.95 -9.57
N TYR A 141 -0.12 15.27 -8.43
CA TYR A 141 1.09 14.85 -7.73
C TYR A 141 1.29 13.34 -7.81
N VAL A 142 2.57 12.95 -7.91
CA VAL A 142 3.03 11.57 -7.84
C VAL A 142 3.76 11.35 -6.52
N TYR A 143 3.38 10.31 -5.79
CA TYR A 143 3.99 9.95 -4.53
C TYR A 143 4.36 8.46 -4.52
N PRO A 144 5.58 8.08 -4.13
CA PRO A 144 5.93 6.69 -3.88
C PRO A 144 5.16 6.10 -2.69
N GLU A 145 4.75 4.84 -2.77
CA GLU A 145 4.11 4.13 -1.66
C GLU A 145 5.07 3.82 -0.52
N HIS A 146 6.37 3.70 -0.84
CA HIS A 146 7.47 3.37 0.06
C HIS A 146 7.39 1.98 0.71
N ARG A 147 6.45 1.77 1.65
CA ARG A 147 6.22 0.52 2.41
C ARG A 147 4.75 0.28 2.76
N ASP A 148 3.85 1.03 2.15
CA ASP A 148 2.42 0.97 2.44
C ASP A 148 1.69 -0.05 1.56
N HIS A 149 2.36 -0.58 0.55
CA HIS A 149 1.83 -1.58 -0.36
C HIS A 149 2.93 -2.58 -0.74
N ASP A 150 3.53 -3.19 0.28
CA ASP A 150 4.55 -4.22 0.17
C ASP A 150 3.99 -5.62 0.49
N PRO A 151 4.63 -6.70 0.03
CA PRO A 151 4.25 -8.06 0.38
C PRO A 151 4.09 -8.31 1.88
N GLY A 152 3.39 -9.37 2.23
CA GLY A 152 3.21 -9.77 3.62
C GLY A 152 1.93 -9.24 4.26
N ILE A 153 1.84 -9.45 5.57
CA ILE A 153 0.58 -9.29 6.31
C ILE A 153 0.76 -8.51 7.61
N ASN A 154 1.94 -8.57 8.26
CA ASN A 154 2.20 -7.87 9.52
C ASN A 154 3.66 -7.98 10.01
N GLY A 155 4.69 -7.60 9.26
CA GLY A 155 6.06 -7.86 9.76
C GLY A 155 7.23 -7.40 8.89
N PRO A 156 8.42 -8.04 9.05
CA PRO A 156 9.66 -7.67 8.36
C PRO A 156 9.54 -7.67 6.82
N ASP A 157 8.72 -8.59 6.28
CA ASP A 157 8.47 -8.68 4.83
C ASP A 157 7.49 -7.62 4.31
N GLY A 158 6.82 -6.89 5.21
CA GLY A 158 5.85 -5.85 4.92
C GLY A 158 4.48 -6.09 5.57
N TYR A 159 3.55 -5.18 5.27
CA TYR A 159 2.24 -5.09 5.92
C TYR A 159 1.08 -5.26 4.94
N GLY A 160 1.33 -5.68 3.70
CA GLY A 160 0.31 -5.73 2.65
C GLY A 160 -0.11 -4.33 2.23
N ASP A 161 -1.38 -4.18 1.89
CA ASP A 161 -2.03 -2.91 1.57
C ASP A 161 -2.49 -2.19 2.86
N LEU A 162 -1.89 -1.03 3.14
CA LEU A 162 -2.20 -0.17 4.28
C LEU A 162 -3.04 1.06 3.91
N TYR A 163 -3.43 1.21 2.64
CA TYR A 163 -4.26 2.33 2.21
C TYR A 163 -5.72 2.12 2.61
N PRO A 164 -6.35 3.09 3.29
CA PRO A 164 -7.74 2.97 3.71
C PRO A 164 -8.73 3.35 2.58
N SER A 165 -8.24 3.92 1.48
CA SER A 165 -9.02 4.37 0.33
C SER A 165 -8.20 4.26 -0.96
N ASN A 166 -8.87 4.18 -2.10
CA ASN A 166 -8.32 4.52 -3.40
C ASN A 166 -8.88 5.87 -3.88
N SER A 167 -8.21 6.56 -4.81
CA SER A 167 -8.71 7.84 -5.37
C SER A 167 -8.12 8.12 -6.76
N PRO A 168 -8.76 8.99 -7.57
CA PRO A 168 -8.21 9.42 -8.85
C PRO A 168 -7.32 10.68 -8.74
N TYR A 169 -7.16 11.24 -7.54
CA TYR A 169 -6.63 12.59 -7.36
C TYR A 169 -5.09 12.71 -7.41
N LEU A 170 -4.41 11.58 -7.26
CA LEU A 170 -2.95 11.47 -7.27
C LEU A 170 -2.53 10.17 -7.96
N ILE A 171 -1.23 10.02 -8.21
CA ILE A 171 -0.64 8.76 -8.65
C ILE A 171 0.22 8.19 -7.54
N SER A 172 -0.12 7.00 -7.05
CA SER A 172 0.73 6.21 -6.17
C SER A 172 1.69 5.36 -7.00
N SER A 173 3.00 5.62 -6.92
CA SER A 173 4.01 4.80 -7.59
C SER A 173 4.50 3.67 -6.69
N GLN A 174 4.65 2.46 -7.24
CA GLN A 174 5.25 1.33 -6.50
C GLN A 174 6.74 1.58 -6.30
N GLY A 175 7.19 1.43 -5.05
CA GLY A 175 8.59 1.63 -4.66
C GLY A 175 8.81 2.91 -3.84
N SER A 176 10.07 3.36 -3.81
CA SER A 176 10.54 4.47 -2.98
C SER A 176 11.06 5.64 -3.84
N SER A 177 11.97 6.46 -3.33
CA SER A 177 12.58 7.58 -4.04
C SER A 177 13.03 7.20 -5.46
N GLY A 178 12.60 8.00 -6.44
CA GLY A 178 12.91 7.79 -7.86
C GLY A 178 11.83 7.03 -8.64
N SER A 179 10.97 6.24 -7.96
CA SER A 179 9.88 5.49 -8.63
C SER A 179 8.81 6.39 -9.25
N ASP A 180 8.66 7.60 -8.73
CA ASP A 180 7.73 8.64 -9.16
C ASP A 180 8.11 9.29 -10.49
N ARG A 181 9.40 9.32 -10.85
CA ARG A 181 9.92 10.06 -12.01
C ARG A 181 9.32 9.63 -13.33
N VAL A 182 9.18 8.33 -13.57
CA VAL A 182 8.63 7.79 -14.82
C VAL A 182 7.17 8.20 -15.02
N PHE A 183 6.40 8.33 -13.95
CA PHE A 183 5.02 8.82 -14.02
C PHE A 183 4.97 10.31 -14.32
N MET A 184 5.84 11.11 -13.69
CA MET A 184 5.90 12.54 -13.98
C MET A 184 6.30 12.81 -15.45
N HIS A 185 7.27 12.08 -16.00
CA HIS A 185 7.64 12.17 -17.41
C HIS A 185 6.44 11.86 -18.33
N ALA A 186 5.72 10.77 -18.06
CA ALA A 186 4.55 10.38 -18.82
C ALA A 186 3.42 11.43 -18.75
N VAL A 187 3.14 11.96 -17.56
CA VAL A 187 2.13 13.00 -17.33
C VAL A 187 2.49 14.28 -18.08
N LEU A 188 3.72 14.78 -17.95
CA LEU A 188 4.17 16.00 -18.63
C LEU A 188 4.07 15.87 -20.15
N LYS A 189 4.57 14.78 -20.72
CA LYS A 189 4.47 14.53 -22.17
C LYS A 189 3.02 14.45 -22.63
N THR A 190 2.12 13.87 -21.83
CA THR A 190 0.69 13.78 -22.14
C THR A 190 0.01 15.15 -22.13
N ILE A 191 0.28 15.96 -21.11
CA ILE A 191 -0.22 17.35 -21.04
C ILE A 191 0.24 18.15 -22.25
N ALA A 192 1.49 17.95 -22.67
CA ALA A 192 2.05 18.64 -23.81
C ALA A 192 1.46 18.23 -25.15
N ALA A 193 1.04 16.97 -25.27
CA ALA A 193 0.56 16.37 -26.51
C ALA A 193 -0.86 16.79 -26.91
N PHE A 194 -1.67 17.30 -25.99
CA PHE A 194 -3.02 17.76 -26.32
C PHE A 194 -2.99 18.86 -27.40
N PRO A 195 -3.97 18.89 -28.32
CA PRO A 195 -4.18 20.04 -29.19
C PRO A 195 -4.37 21.32 -28.35
N PRO A 196 -3.87 22.49 -28.81
CA PRO A 196 -3.93 23.73 -28.05
C PRO A 196 -5.32 24.11 -27.53
N ASP A 197 -6.33 24.08 -28.40
CA ASP A 197 -7.74 24.37 -28.11
C ASP A 197 -8.33 23.40 -27.07
N THR A 198 -8.00 22.12 -27.19
CA THR A 198 -8.44 21.07 -26.28
C THR A 198 -7.82 21.25 -24.91
N ARG A 199 -6.51 21.55 -24.83
CA ARG A 199 -5.83 21.80 -23.55
C ARG A 199 -6.41 23.03 -22.86
N GLU A 200 -6.65 24.11 -23.61
CA GLU A 200 -7.24 25.35 -23.07
C GLU A 200 -8.62 25.06 -22.44
N LYS A 201 -9.50 24.37 -23.16
CA LYS A 201 -10.81 23.98 -22.64
C LYS A 201 -10.70 23.06 -21.42
N LEU A 202 -9.81 22.08 -21.45
CA LEU A 202 -9.55 21.20 -20.30
C LEU A 202 -9.10 21.98 -19.06
N VAL A 203 -8.25 22.99 -19.22
CA VAL A 203 -7.75 23.82 -18.11
C VAL A 203 -8.85 24.71 -17.55
N ALA A 204 -9.58 25.42 -18.41
CA ALA A 204 -10.67 26.32 -18.02
C ALA A 204 -11.76 25.58 -17.24
N GLU A 205 -12.10 24.37 -17.69
CA GLU A 205 -13.12 23.53 -17.05
C GLU A 205 -12.58 22.69 -15.90
N GLY A 206 -11.29 22.80 -15.53
CA GLY A 206 -10.64 21.99 -14.47
C GLY A 206 -10.54 20.49 -14.77
N LEU A 207 -10.68 20.09 -16.03
CA LEU A 207 -10.76 18.71 -16.51
C LEU A 207 -9.43 18.15 -17.03
N LEU A 208 -8.35 18.93 -17.01
CA LEU A 208 -7.04 18.48 -17.49
C LEU A 208 -6.56 17.23 -16.76
N MET A 209 -6.45 17.28 -15.43
CA MET A 209 -5.97 16.13 -14.66
C MET A 209 -6.94 14.94 -14.65
N PRO A 210 -8.27 15.16 -14.62
CA PRO A 210 -9.21 14.07 -14.88
C PRO A 210 -9.01 13.35 -16.21
N THR A 211 -8.78 14.12 -17.27
CA THR A 211 -8.55 13.55 -18.60
C THR A 211 -7.21 12.84 -18.69
N VAL A 212 -6.16 13.40 -18.08
CA VAL A 212 -4.85 12.74 -17.99
C VAL A 212 -4.94 11.41 -17.24
N GLN A 213 -5.66 11.35 -16.11
CA GLN A 213 -5.89 10.10 -15.37
C GLN A 213 -6.68 9.08 -16.19
N ALA A 214 -7.71 9.51 -16.92
CA ALA A 214 -8.47 8.65 -17.80
C ALA A 214 -7.59 8.05 -18.92
N ILE A 215 -6.75 8.88 -19.56
CA ILE A 215 -5.79 8.44 -20.57
C ILE A 215 -4.80 7.46 -19.98
N PHE A 216 -4.11 7.84 -18.89
CA PHE A 216 -3.10 7.03 -18.23
C PHE A 216 -3.62 5.61 -17.94
N ARG A 217 -4.78 5.51 -17.28
CA ARG A 217 -5.38 4.23 -16.86
C ARG A 217 -5.83 3.38 -18.05
N ARG A 218 -6.35 3.98 -19.12
CA ARG A 218 -6.76 3.26 -20.35
C ARG A 218 -5.58 2.72 -21.15
N THR A 219 -4.44 3.40 -21.07
CA THR A 219 -3.23 3.02 -21.81
C THR A 219 -2.24 2.21 -20.97
N TYR A 220 -2.55 1.98 -19.69
CA TYR A 220 -1.71 1.20 -18.80
C TYR A 220 -1.54 -0.20 -19.36
N ARG A 221 -0.31 -0.73 -19.40
CA ARG A 221 -0.01 -1.98 -20.13
C ARG A 221 -0.75 -3.21 -19.59
N ALA A 222 -1.26 -3.16 -18.36
CA ALA A 222 -2.14 -4.21 -17.83
C ALA A 222 -3.55 -4.21 -18.47
N VAL A 223 -3.92 -3.15 -19.20
CA VAL A 223 -5.17 -3.04 -19.96
C VAL A 223 -4.91 -3.51 -21.37
N GLU A 224 -5.26 -4.77 -21.65
CA GLU A 224 -5.00 -5.41 -22.94
C GLU A 224 -6.21 -5.25 -23.87
N LYS A 225 -7.42 -5.18 -23.31
CA LYS A 225 -8.68 -4.97 -24.03
C LYS A 225 -9.54 -3.87 -23.39
N PRO A 226 -10.50 -3.27 -24.12
CA PRO A 226 -11.33 -2.17 -23.60
C PRO A 226 -12.01 -2.46 -22.26
N GLU A 227 -12.44 -3.71 -22.06
CA GLU A 227 -13.12 -4.15 -20.85
C GLU A 227 -12.21 -4.21 -19.62
N ASP A 228 -10.89 -4.38 -19.79
CA ASP A 228 -9.95 -4.34 -18.67
C ASP A 228 -9.92 -2.95 -18.00
N TYR A 229 -10.38 -1.89 -18.70
CA TYR A 229 -10.57 -0.58 -18.11
C TYR A 229 -11.58 -0.61 -16.96
N PHE A 230 -12.61 -1.46 -17.02
CA PHE A 230 -13.62 -1.56 -15.95
C PHE A 230 -13.25 -2.59 -14.89
N SER A 231 -11.96 -2.83 -14.68
CA SER A 231 -11.44 -3.83 -13.74
C SER A 231 -10.32 -3.27 -12.88
N GLY A 232 -9.97 -4.00 -11.81
CA GLY A 232 -8.83 -3.66 -10.95
C GLY A 232 -7.48 -3.52 -11.66
N LYS A 233 -7.32 -4.06 -12.89
CA LYS A 233 -6.08 -3.95 -13.68
C LYS A 233 -5.75 -2.50 -14.06
N ALA A 234 -6.76 -1.72 -14.47
CA ALA A 234 -6.62 -0.31 -14.80
C ALA A 234 -6.63 0.59 -13.54
N HIS A 235 -7.08 0.02 -12.42
CA HIS A 235 -7.38 0.74 -11.19
C HIS A 235 -6.70 0.21 -9.92
N PRO A 236 -5.40 -0.14 -9.96
CA PRO A 236 -4.72 -0.57 -8.75
C PRO A 236 -4.61 0.59 -7.74
N GLY A 237 -4.44 0.27 -6.45
CA GLY A 237 -4.12 1.28 -5.43
C GLY A 237 -2.72 1.86 -5.57
N VAL A 238 -1.82 1.13 -6.24
CA VAL A 238 -0.44 1.53 -6.55
C VAL A 238 -0.07 1.04 -7.94
N PHE A 239 0.54 1.91 -8.75
CA PHE A 239 0.95 1.60 -10.10
C PHE A 239 2.41 1.16 -10.19
N ASP A 240 2.68 0.10 -10.93
CA ASP A 240 4.03 -0.25 -11.39
C ASP A 240 4.42 0.64 -12.58
N GLY A 241 5.53 1.37 -12.44
CA GLY A 241 6.06 2.26 -13.47
C GLY A 241 6.51 1.52 -14.75
N LYS A 242 6.84 0.23 -14.67
CA LYS A 242 7.20 -0.59 -15.83
C LYS A 242 6.04 -0.79 -16.81
N LEU A 243 4.81 -0.63 -16.34
CA LEU A 243 3.60 -0.83 -17.12
C LEU A 243 3.07 0.49 -17.72
N ILE A 244 3.81 1.59 -17.61
CA ILE A 244 3.48 2.84 -18.29
C ILE A 244 3.66 2.66 -19.81
N ASN A 245 2.74 3.25 -20.59
CA ASN A 245 2.83 3.30 -22.05
C ASN A 245 2.80 4.76 -22.53
N GLU A 246 3.93 5.46 -22.40
CA GLU A 246 4.04 6.89 -22.72
C GLU A 246 3.59 7.20 -24.15
N VAL A 247 3.97 6.36 -25.12
CA VAL A 247 3.62 6.54 -26.54
C VAL A 247 2.11 6.47 -26.75
N ALA A 248 1.43 5.51 -26.13
CA ALA A 248 -0.03 5.41 -26.22
C ALA A 248 -0.71 6.60 -25.53
N MET A 249 -0.17 7.07 -24.40
CA MET A 249 -0.70 8.24 -23.70
C MET A 249 -0.64 9.50 -24.58
N VAL A 250 0.52 9.82 -25.14
CA VAL A 250 0.67 11.03 -25.98
C VAL A 250 -0.15 10.95 -27.27
N LYS A 251 -0.23 9.77 -27.91
CA LYS A 251 -1.08 9.57 -29.10
C LYS A 251 -2.57 9.77 -28.77
N ARG A 252 -3.03 9.28 -27.62
CA ARG A 252 -4.42 9.45 -27.18
C ARG A 252 -4.75 10.90 -26.81
N ALA A 253 -3.80 11.62 -26.18
CA ALA A 253 -3.96 13.04 -25.90
C ALA A 253 -3.98 13.88 -27.18
N GLN A 254 -3.09 13.61 -28.13
CA GLN A 254 -3.01 14.32 -29.40
C GLN A 254 -4.28 14.15 -30.26
N ALA A 255 -4.87 12.96 -30.23
CA ALA A 255 -6.12 12.68 -30.96
C ALA A 255 -7.37 13.26 -30.28
N MET A 256 -7.26 13.87 -29.10
CA MET A 256 -8.40 14.38 -28.34
C MET A 256 -8.90 15.68 -28.96
N LYS A 257 -10.21 15.74 -29.23
CA LYS A 257 -10.91 16.95 -29.66
C LYS A 257 -11.77 17.51 -28.52
N PRO A 258 -12.12 18.81 -28.51
CA PRO A 258 -12.95 19.40 -27.46
C PRO A 258 -14.27 18.66 -27.23
N GLU A 259 -14.93 18.20 -28.29
CA GLU A 259 -16.17 17.43 -28.25
C GLU A 259 -16.00 15.97 -27.82
N LYS A 260 -14.76 15.49 -27.63
CA LYS A 260 -14.45 14.14 -27.14
C LYS A 260 -13.85 14.13 -25.73
N ILE A 261 -13.75 15.29 -25.08
CA ILE A 261 -13.35 15.39 -23.67
C ILE A 261 -14.25 14.47 -22.83
N PRO A 262 -13.69 13.59 -21.97
CA PRO A 262 -14.50 12.73 -21.11
C PRO A 262 -15.29 13.50 -20.04
N PRO A 263 -16.44 12.96 -19.59
CA PRO A 263 -17.17 13.53 -18.46
C PRO A 263 -16.41 13.35 -17.14
N LEU A 264 -16.88 14.02 -16.08
CA LEU A 264 -16.39 13.88 -14.71
C LEU A 264 -17.49 13.30 -13.81
N VAL A 265 -17.19 12.20 -13.14
CA VAL A 265 -18.10 11.60 -12.16
C VAL A 265 -18.09 12.42 -10.87
N LEU A 266 -19.28 12.84 -10.42
CA LEU A 266 -19.50 13.47 -9.11
C LEU A 266 -20.48 12.61 -8.29
N LEU A 267 -20.00 12.11 -7.16
CA LEU A 267 -20.72 11.24 -6.23
C LEU A 267 -21.32 12.05 -5.08
N LYS A 268 -22.50 11.62 -4.68
CA LYS A 268 -23.24 12.12 -3.52
C LYS A 268 -23.88 10.95 -2.78
N ILE A 269 -23.73 10.95 -1.47
CA ILE A 269 -24.38 9.96 -0.60
C ILE A 269 -25.84 10.36 -0.46
N VAL A 270 -26.74 9.42 -0.75
CA VAL A 270 -28.18 9.58 -0.60
C VAL A 270 -28.59 9.14 0.79
N ASP A 271 -28.13 7.95 1.20
CA ASP A 271 -28.48 7.35 2.49
C ASP A 271 -27.46 6.28 2.89
N GLU A 272 -27.26 6.09 4.20
CA GLU A 272 -26.45 5.03 4.81
C GLU A 272 -26.80 4.87 6.30
N PRO A 273 -26.62 3.67 6.88
CA PRO A 273 -26.82 3.49 8.31
C PRO A 273 -25.72 4.20 9.10
N GLU A 274 -26.10 4.81 10.21
CA GLU A 274 -25.15 5.35 11.18
C GLU A 274 -24.68 4.25 12.15
N ALA A 275 -23.56 4.50 12.81
CA ALA A 275 -23.04 3.62 13.84
C ALA A 275 -22.68 4.45 15.06
N GLU A 276 -22.99 3.94 16.24
CA GLU A 276 -22.81 4.64 17.51
C GLU A 276 -21.54 4.19 18.22
N ASN A 277 -20.65 5.14 18.54
CA ASN A 277 -19.47 4.86 19.35
C ASN A 277 -19.89 4.60 20.80
N GLY A 278 -19.44 3.49 21.38
CA GLY A 278 -19.86 3.00 22.70
C GLY A 278 -20.83 1.83 22.63
N ILE A 279 -21.51 1.63 21.48
CA ILE A 279 -22.45 0.54 21.24
C ILE A 279 -21.96 -0.33 20.08
N ASP A 280 -21.88 0.23 18.87
CA ASP A 280 -21.55 -0.49 17.65
C ASP A 280 -20.04 -0.67 17.46
N PHE A 281 -19.26 0.30 17.94
CA PHE A 281 -17.80 0.28 17.91
C PHE A 281 -17.23 1.06 19.09
N PHE A 282 -15.94 0.89 19.36
CA PHE A 282 -15.30 1.44 20.56
C PHE A 282 -14.06 2.26 20.22
N GLU A 283 -14.13 3.57 20.38
CA GLU A 283 -13.04 4.50 20.07
C GLU A 283 -13.08 5.71 21.02
N PRO A 284 -12.02 6.54 21.08
CA PRO A 284 -12.09 7.76 21.87
C PRO A 284 -13.24 8.69 21.44
N PRO A 285 -13.79 9.53 22.33
CA PRO A 285 -14.93 10.39 22.05
C PRO A 285 -14.77 11.30 20.83
N GLN A 286 -13.53 11.62 20.44
CA GLN A 286 -13.23 12.44 19.27
C GLN A 286 -13.47 11.71 17.93
N ARG A 287 -13.64 10.39 17.95
CA ARG A 287 -13.94 9.55 16.77
C ARG A 287 -15.38 9.06 16.88
N THR A 288 -16.28 9.79 16.24
CA THR A 288 -17.73 9.57 16.35
C THR A 288 -18.34 8.82 15.17
N SER A 289 -17.59 8.56 14.08
CA SER A 289 -18.15 7.91 12.89
C SER A 289 -17.16 7.00 12.16
N GLU A 290 -17.71 6.18 11.26
CA GLU A 290 -17.01 5.32 10.31
C GLU A 290 -16.45 6.06 9.08
N THR A 291 -16.75 7.35 8.94
CA THR A 291 -16.28 8.13 7.79
C THR A 291 -14.77 8.30 7.84
N ILE A 292 -14.08 7.81 6.81
CA ILE A 292 -12.68 8.16 6.54
C ILE A 292 -12.63 9.49 5.79
N GLY A 293 -13.48 9.64 4.76
CA GLY A 293 -13.65 10.90 4.05
C GLY A 293 -14.72 10.82 2.97
N ASN A 294 -15.29 11.98 2.66
CA ASN A 294 -16.28 12.18 1.60
C ASN A 294 -15.76 13.26 0.65
N SER A 295 -15.75 12.97 -0.65
CA SER A 295 -15.41 13.90 -1.72
C SER A 295 -16.14 13.47 -2.99
N HIS A 296 -16.26 14.37 -3.97
CA HIS A 296 -17.06 14.12 -5.16
C HIS A 296 -16.57 12.94 -6.03
N CYS A 297 -15.33 12.48 -5.92
CA CYS A 297 -14.84 11.33 -6.69
C CYS A 297 -14.24 10.22 -5.81
N ALA A 298 -14.34 10.35 -4.48
CA ALA A 298 -13.88 9.34 -3.54
C ALA A 298 -14.68 9.42 -2.23
N ILE A 299 -15.39 8.33 -1.91
CA ILE A 299 -16.09 8.09 -0.65
C ILE A 299 -15.40 6.92 0.04
N ALA A 300 -15.09 7.03 1.34
CA ALA A 300 -14.41 5.98 2.09
C ALA A 300 -14.99 5.75 3.49
N ARG A 301 -15.20 4.47 3.84
CA ARG A 301 -15.73 4.01 5.14
C ARG A 301 -14.81 3.00 5.81
N ALA A 302 -14.60 3.16 7.11
CA ALA A 302 -13.99 2.17 7.98
C ALA A 302 -15.10 1.30 8.59
N VAL A 303 -15.16 0.02 8.23
CA VAL A 303 -16.19 -0.90 8.76
C VAL A 303 -15.82 -1.27 10.20
N ARG A 304 -16.57 -0.74 11.16
CA ARG A 304 -16.43 -0.93 12.61
C ARG A 304 -17.70 -1.43 13.28
N GLY A 305 -18.89 -1.02 12.85
CA GLY A 305 -20.17 -1.45 13.40
C GLY A 305 -20.45 -2.94 13.21
N PRO A 306 -21.36 -3.53 13.99
CA PRO A 306 -21.43 -4.97 14.22
C PRO A 306 -22.04 -5.77 13.06
N GLU A 307 -22.81 -5.12 12.19
CA GLU A 307 -23.56 -5.78 11.13
C GLU A 307 -22.65 -6.54 10.14
N TYR A 308 -23.08 -7.74 9.75
CA TYR A 308 -22.37 -8.50 8.72
C TYR A 308 -22.37 -7.79 7.37
N ARG A 309 -23.47 -7.13 6.99
CA ARG A 309 -23.63 -6.41 5.71
C ARG A 309 -23.86 -4.93 5.94
N ARG A 310 -22.91 -4.10 5.48
CA ARG A 310 -23.05 -2.64 5.44
C ARG A 310 -23.57 -2.23 4.08
N TRP A 311 -24.36 -1.17 4.01
CA TRP A 311 -24.84 -0.63 2.75
C TRP A 311 -24.70 0.89 2.68
N ILE A 312 -24.60 1.41 1.46
CA ILE A 312 -24.60 2.84 1.15
C ILE A 312 -25.36 3.04 -0.16
N GLN A 313 -26.24 4.05 -0.21
CA GLN A 313 -26.88 4.50 -1.44
C GLN A 313 -26.15 5.73 -1.95
N VAL A 314 -25.68 5.68 -3.19
CA VAL A 314 -24.86 6.73 -3.80
C VAL A 314 -25.46 7.12 -5.14
N SER A 315 -25.56 8.42 -5.38
CA SER A 315 -25.94 9.01 -6.67
C SER A 315 -24.72 9.60 -7.36
N ALA A 316 -24.64 9.39 -8.67
CA ALA A 316 -23.73 10.02 -9.60
C ALA A 316 -24.44 11.03 -10.53
N ALA A 317 -25.72 11.36 -10.26
CA ALA A 317 -26.54 12.20 -11.13
C ALA A 317 -26.03 13.64 -11.30
N GLU A 318 -25.22 14.14 -10.35
CA GLU A 318 -24.59 15.46 -10.43
C GLU A 318 -23.32 15.47 -11.31
N SER A 319 -22.97 14.35 -11.94
CA SER A 319 -21.81 14.25 -12.85
C SER A 319 -21.91 15.21 -14.03
N VAL A 320 -20.77 15.70 -14.50
CA VAL A 320 -20.70 16.80 -15.46
C VAL A 320 -20.14 16.34 -16.81
N ASP A 321 -20.81 16.72 -17.89
CA ASP A 321 -20.29 16.68 -19.26
C ASP A 321 -20.30 18.10 -19.86
N ILE A 322 -19.14 18.61 -20.26
CA ILE A 322 -18.99 19.99 -20.75
C ILE A 322 -19.62 20.22 -22.15
N ALA A 323 -20.09 19.16 -22.79
CA ALA A 323 -20.83 19.21 -24.05
C ALA A 323 -22.31 18.83 -23.85
N ASP A 324 -22.77 18.74 -22.60
CA ASP A 324 -24.15 18.43 -22.19
C ASP A 324 -24.71 17.15 -22.86
N ARG A 325 -23.85 16.14 -23.04
CA ARG A 325 -24.23 14.87 -23.66
C ARG A 325 -24.84 13.94 -22.63
N GLU A 326 -25.77 13.11 -23.08
CA GLU A 326 -26.41 12.09 -22.24
C GLU A 326 -25.37 11.10 -21.69
N LEU A 327 -25.45 10.83 -20.38
CA LEU A 327 -24.54 9.96 -19.65
C LEU A 327 -25.22 8.68 -19.18
N GLU A 328 -24.51 7.57 -19.33
CA GLU A 328 -24.78 6.27 -18.72
C GLU A 328 -23.69 5.95 -17.70
N PHE A 329 -24.06 5.26 -16.63
CA PHE A 329 -23.15 4.98 -15.53
C PHE A 329 -22.87 3.50 -15.41
N ARG A 330 -21.62 3.19 -15.05
CA ARG A 330 -21.17 1.83 -14.79
C ARG A 330 -20.54 1.74 -13.42
N TRP A 331 -21.06 0.82 -12.61
CA TRP A 331 -20.60 0.50 -11.26
C TRP A 331 -19.94 -0.88 -11.27
N VAL A 332 -18.70 -0.99 -10.82
CA VAL A 332 -17.93 -2.24 -10.89
C VAL A 332 -17.10 -2.48 -9.64
N VAL A 333 -16.95 -3.75 -9.26
CA VAL A 333 -16.00 -4.17 -8.23
C VAL A 333 -14.59 -4.13 -8.82
N LEU A 334 -13.74 -3.23 -8.33
CA LEU A 334 -12.34 -3.10 -8.74
C LEU A 334 -11.40 -3.91 -7.81
N ARG A 335 -11.78 -4.05 -6.54
CA ARG A 335 -11.07 -4.83 -5.52
C ARG A 335 -12.07 -5.36 -4.50
N GLY A 336 -11.86 -6.58 -4.01
CA GLY A 336 -12.71 -7.22 -3.01
C GLY A 336 -13.11 -8.65 -3.40
N ASN A 337 -13.98 -9.27 -2.62
CA ASN A 337 -14.63 -10.51 -3.02
C ASN A 337 -15.96 -10.19 -3.72
N PRO A 338 -16.13 -10.45 -5.02
CA PRO A 338 -17.41 -10.18 -5.69
C PRO A 338 -18.57 -10.93 -5.03
N ASP A 339 -18.35 -12.14 -4.49
CA ASP A 339 -19.42 -12.93 -3.83
C ASP A 339 -19.95 -12.29 -2.53
N LEU A 340 -19.20 -11.34 -1.97
CA LEU A 340 -19.55 -10.61 -0.75
C LEU A 340 -20.06 -9.19 -1.03
N ILE A 341 -20.26 -8.84 -2.31
CA ILE A 341 -20.61 -7.49 -2.73
C ILE A 341 -21.82 -7.56 -3.66
N GLU A 342 -22.82 -6.73 -3.37
CA GLU A 342 -23.99 -6.53 -4.21
C GLU A 342 -24.08 -5.07 -4.62
N ILE A 343 -24.35 -4.82 -5.91
CA ILE A 343 -24.56 -3.48 -6.46
C ILE A 343 -25.91 -3.49 -7.18
N LYS A 344 -26.89 -2.76 -6.66
CA LYS A 344 -28.20 -2.56 -7.29
C LYS A 344 -28.26 -1.15 -7.86
N THR A 345 -28.18 -1.03 -9.19
CA THR A 345 -28.30 0.25 -9.88
C THR A 345 -29.76 0.70 -9.99
N GLU A 346 -29.98 2.00 -9.98
CA GLU A 346 -31.29 2.65 -10.01
C GLU A 346 -31.37 3.63 -11.19
N GLY A 347 -32.56 3.71 -11.81
CA GLY A 347 -32.83 4.57 -12.98
C GLY A 347 -32.38 3.97 -14.32
N GLU A 348 -32.90 4.53 -15.42
CA GLU A 348 -32.64 4.01 -16.78
C GLU A 348 -31.17 4.11 -17.21
N ASN A 349 -30.46 5.13 -16.74
CA ASN A 349 -29.05 5.35 -17.03
C ASN A 349 -28.11 4.85 -15.91
N ALA A 350 -28.65 4.16 -14.89
CA ALA A 350 -27.92 3.68 -13.72
C ALA A 350 -27.20 4.77 -12.91
N ALA A 351 -27.72 6.00 -12.90
CA ALA A 351 -27.08 7.15 -12.22
C ALA A 351 -27.04 7.03 -10.70
N ALA A 352 -27.73 6.09 -10.07
CA ALA A 352 -27.58 5.79 -8.65
C ALA A 352 -27.40 4.30 -8.40
N ALA A 353 -26.86 3.94 -7.25
CA ALA A 353 -26.77 2.55 -6.83
C ALA A 353 -26.82 2.40 -5.30
N LYS A 354 -27.51 1.35 -4.83
CA LYS A 354 -27.33 0.80 -3.49
C LYS A 354 -26.23 -0.25 -3.53
N ILE A 355 -25.14 0.02 -2.82
CA ILE A 355 -23.97 -0.86 -2.70
C ILE A 355 -24.03 -1.53 -1.32
N THR A 356 -24.03 -2.86 -1.29
CA THR A 356 -24.01 -3.66 -0.06
C THR A 356 -22.72 -4.48 -0.01
N VAL A 357 -21.98 -4.37 1.09
CA VAL A 357 -20.69 -5.05 1.29
C VAL A 357 -20.74 -5.84 2.60
N ALA A 358 -20.59 -7.15 2.50
CA ALA A 358 -20.42 -8.00 3.67
C ALA A 358 -19.04 -7.78 4.33
N TYR A 359 -18.87 -8.14 5.59
CA TYR A 359 -17.59 -8.04 6.30
C TYR A 359 -16.48 -8.75 5.50
N HIS A 360 -15.40 -8.02 5.19
CA HIS A 360 -14.35 -8.49 4.29
C HIS A 360 -13.08 -8.88 5.06
N PRO A 361 -12.79 -10.20 5.23
CA PRO A 361 -11.56 -10.64 5.83
C PRO A 361 -10.36 -10.31 4.94
N ARG A 362 -9.18 -10.27 5.56
CA ARG A 362 -7.92 -10.06 4.85
C ARG A 362 -7.67 -11.15 3.82
N ARG A 363 -7.41 -10.77 2.57
CA ARG A 363 -7.16 -11.70 1.44
C ARG A 363 -6.13 -11.16 0.46
N PRO A 364 -5.50 -12.02 -0.37
CA PRO A 364 -4.76 -11.56 -1.54
C PRO A 364 -5.63 -10.66 -2.42
N ILE A 365 -5.06 -9.56 -2.93
CA ILE A 365 -5.80 -8.60 -3.78
C ILE A 365 -6.23 -9.21 -5.13
N SER A 366 -5.57 -10.29 -5.55
CA SER A 366 -5.92 -11.15 -6.68
C SER A 366 -5.36 -12.55 -6.43
N PRO A 367 -5.87 -13.61 -7.09
CA PRO A 367 -5.29 -14.94 -7.00
C PRO A 367 -3.78 -14.91 -7.26
N GLY A 368 -3.00 -15.54 -6.38
CA GLY A 368 -1.53 -15.59 -6.46
C GLY A 368 -0.78 -14.32 -6.02
N SER A 369 -1.47 -13.22 -5.69
CA SER A 369 -0.79 -11.99 -5.23
C SER A 369 -0.15 -12.17 -3.85
N SER A 370 1.05 -11.60 -3.69
CA SER A 370 1.73 -11.48 -2.40
C SER A 370 1.25 -10.28 -1.57
N ILE A 371 0.44 -9.40 -2.16
CA ILE A 371 -0.18 -8.26 -1.48
C ILE A 371 -1.53 -8.66 -0.92
N TRP A 372 -1.73 -8.40 0.37
CA TRP A 372 -2.96 -8.70 1.08
C TRP A 372 -3.69 -7.43 1.52
N SER A 373 -5.00 -7.40 1.37
CA SER A 373 -5.85 -6.26 1.71
C SER A 373 -7.17 -6.70 2.35
N ASN A 374 -7.78 -5.79 3.10
CA ASN A 374 -9.15 -5.87 3.62
C ASN A 374 -10.06 -4.83 2.95
N ARG A 375 -9.54 -4.16 1.92
CA ARG A 375 -10.21 -3.05 1.25
C ARG A 375 -11.04 -3.56 0.09
N VAL A 376 -12.23 -3.00 -0.04
CA VAL A 376 -13.11 -3.13 -1.19
C VAL A 376 -13.12 -1.80 -1.92
N ASP A 377 -12.85 -1.81 -3.22
CA ASP A 377 -12.94 -0.63 -4.08
C ASP A 377 -14.05 -0.87 -5.12
N ILE A 378 -15.06 -0.01 -5.13
CA ILE A 378 -16.07 0.06 -6.19
C ILE A 378 -15.75 1.24 -7.09
N GLY A 379 -15.61 0.99 -8.39
CA GLY A 379 -15.39 2.00 -9.41
C GLY A 379 -16.71 2.48 -10.01
N VAL A 380 -16.85 3.79 -10.16
CA VAL A 380 -17.98 4.43 -10.83
C VAL A 380 -17.47 5.19 -12.04
N PHE A 381 -18.08 4.94 -13.19
CA PHE A 381 -17.68 5.51 -14.47
C PHE A 381 -18.86 6.17 -15.15
N ALA A 382 -18.70 7.41 -15.59
CA ALA A 382 -19.63 8.05 -16.51
C ALA A 382 -19.16 7.79 -17.94
N LYS A 383 -20.05 7.30 -18.78
CA LYS A 383 -19.84 7.09 -20.20
C LYS A 383 -20.85 7.93 -20.98
N VAL A 384 -20.38 8.65 -21.98
CA VAL A 384 -21.26 9.30 -22.95
C VAL A 384 -22.01 8.21 -23.72
N LYS A 385 -23.33 8.31 -23.77
CA LYS A 385 -24.21 7.33 -24.44
C LYS A 385 -23.84 7.17 -25.91
N GLY A 386 -23.96 5.94 -26.41
CA GLY A 386 -23.64 5.57 -27.79
C GLY A 386 -22.33 4.78 -27.95
N GLU A 387 -22.15 4.25 -29.15
CA GLU A 387 -20.98 3.44 -29.49
C GLU A 387 -19.69 4.29 -29.51
N GLY A 388 -18.64 3.81 -28.86
CA GLY A 388 -17.36 4.52 -28.78
C GLY A 388 -17.37 5.82 -27.97
N GLY A 389 -18.42 6.08 -27.18
CA GLY A 389 -18.51 7.26 -26.32
C GLY A 389 -17.33 7.42 -25.35
N PRO A 390 -16.84 8.65 -25.11
CA PRO A 390 -15.85 8.91 -24.06
C PRO A 390 -16.32 8.40 -22.69
N VAL A 391 -15.38 7.92 -21.89
CA VAL A 391 -15.61 7.42 -20.51
C VAL A 391 -14.66 8.18 -19.60
N SER A 392 -15.20 8.66 -18.48
CA SER A 392 -14.50 9.38 -17.43
C SER A 392 -13.33 8.60 -16.84
N ALA A 393 -12.47 9.29 -16.08
CA ALA A 393 -11.71 8.64 -15.01
C ALA A 393 -12.68 8.03 -13.96
N PRO A 394 -12.25 7.02 -13.19
CA PRO A 394 -13.10 6.44 -12.15
C PRO A 394 -13.34 7.44 -11.00
N ALA A 395 -14.52 7.39 -10.40
CA ALA A 395 -14.71 7.71 -9.00
C ALA A 395 -14.71 6.42 -8.16
N PHE A 396 -14.49 6.54 -6.85
CA PHE A 396 -14.37 5.39 -5.95
C PHE A 396 -15.34 5.45 -4.77
N VAL A 397 -15.95 4.31 -4.45
CA VAL A 397 -16.60 4.05 -3.16
C VAL A 397 -15.81 2.92 -2.48
N THR A 398 -15.25 3.20 -1.31
CA THR A 398 -14.30 2.31 -0.64
C THR A 398 -14.80 1.88 0.75
N PHE A 399 -14.67 0.59 1.05
CA PHE A 399 -14.89 0.03 2.39
C PHE A 399 -13.60 -0.62 2.89
N MET A 400 -13.23 -0.35 4.13
CA MET A 400 -12.05 -0.92 4.76
C MET A 400 -12.44 -1.63 6.06
N SER A 401 -12.42 -2.96 6.06
CA SER A 401 -12.57 -3.76 7.29
C SER A 401 -11.26 -3.78 8.09
N LEU A 402 -11.34 -3.74 9.42
CA LEU A 402 -10.16 -3.67 10.27
C LEU A 402 -9.43 -5.02 10.35
N PRO A 403 -8.11 -5.10 10.01
CA PRO A 403 -7.39 -6.37 9.99
C PRO A 403 -7.07 -6.95 11.36
N ASN A 404 -7.17 -6.15 12.43
CA ASN A 404 -7.03 -6.61 13.81
C ASN A 404 -8.36 -7.06 14.44
N GLU A 405 -9.44 -7.16 13.66
CA GLU A 405 -10.69 -7.74 14.12
C GLU A 405 -10.89 -9.13 13.53
N HIS A 406 -11.44 -10.03 14.36
CA HIS A 406 -12.00 -11.28 13.91
C HIS A 406 -13.43 -11.36 14.41
N ARG A 407 -14.36 -11.50 13.48
CA ARG A 407 -15.78 -11.54 13.78
C ARG A 407 -16.34 -12.89 13.42
N THR A 408 -17.12 -13.45 14.33
CA THR A 408 -17.90 -14.66 14.10
C THR A 408 -19.37 -14.26 14.02
N TYR A 409 -20.04 -14.71 12.96
CA TYR A 409 -21.45 -14.48 12.73
C TYR A 409 -22.19 -15.82 12.73
N ALA A 410 -23.46 -15.80 13.11
CA ALA A 410 -24.40 -16.89 12.84
C ALA A 410 -24.77 -16.90 11.34
N ASP A 411 -25.44 -17.97 10.90
CA ASP A 411 -25.82 -18.16 9.49
C ASP A 411 -26.75 -17.06 8.96
N ASP A 412 -27.54 -16.44 9.86
CA ASP A 412 -28.43 -15.31 9.54
C ASP A 412 -27.71 -13.94 9.51
N GLY A 413 -26.41 -13.89 9.82
CA GLY A 413 -25.61 -12.68 9.86
C GLY A 413 -25.57 -11.98 11.22
N THR A 414 -26.17 -12.56 12.26
CA THR A 414 -26.10 -12.05 13.64
C THR A 414 -24.67 -12.15 14.19
N LEU A 415 -24.12 -11.07 14.77
CA LEU A 415 -22.77 -11.08 15.32
C LEU A 415 -22.72 -11.87 16.62
N ILE A 416 -21.93 -12.95 16.68
CA ILE A 416 -21.72 -13.77 17.89
C ILE A 416 -20.55 -13.23 18.72
N GLU A 417 -19.43 -12.95 18.06
CA GLU A 417 -18.20 -12.52 18.73
C GLU A 417 -17.44 -11.50 17.88
N ASN A 418 -16.87 -10.48 18.51
CA ASN A 418 -15.79 -9.68 17.93
C ASN A 418 -14.54 -9.74 18.82
N PHE A 419 -13.44 -10.25 18.26
CA PHE A 419 -12.13 -10.22 18.87
C PHE A 419 -11.26 -9.12 18.24
N TYR A 420 -10.96 -8.07 19.02
CA TYR A 420 -10.27 -6.87 18.55
C TYR A 420 -8.74 -6.95 18.56
N GLY A 421 -8.20 -8.07 19.05
CA GLY A 421 -6.78 -8.39 19.08
C GLY A 421 -6.39 -9.40 18.00
N ALA A 422 -7.17 -9.49 16.91
CA ALA A 422 -7.01 -10.51 15.90
C ALA A 422 -5.63 -10.46 15.26
N ARG A 423 -5.13 -11.64 14.97
CA ARG A 423 -3.78 -11.85 14.50
C ARG A 423 -3.83 -12.74 13.26
N THR A 424 -2.71 -12.82 12.54
CA THR A 424 -2.65 -13.65 11.32
C THR A 424 -2.96 -15.13 11.61
N GLN A 425 -3.82 -15.69 10.75
CA GLN A 425 -4.15 -17.11 10.69
C GLN A 425 -3.32 -17.86 9.62
N SER A 426 -2.32 -17.18 9.04
CA SER A 426 -1.30 -17.81 8.19
C SER A 426 -0.18 -18.40 9.05
N PRO A 427 0.39 -19.56 8.67
CA PRO A 427 1.55 -20.14 9.34
C PRO A 427 2.82 -19.29 9.23
N GLY A 428 2.87 -18.31 8.32
CA GLY A 428 4.05 -17.47 8.15
C GLY A 428 5.20 -18.22 7.48
N LEU A 429 4.91 -18.94 6.39
CA LEU A 429 5.95 -19.60 5.59
C LEU A 429 6.93 -18.56 5.02
N PRO A 430 8.24 -18.79 5.12
CA PRO A 430 9.22 -17.91 4.51
C PRO A 430 9.09 -17.94 2.97
N LEU A 431 9.49 -16.85 2.30
CA LEU A 431 9.57 -16.83 0.84
C LEU A 431 10.42 -18.00 0.32
N ILE A 432 10.08 -18.53 -0.85
CA ILE A 432 10.70 -19.75 -1.40
C ILE A 432 12.22 -19.64 -1.58
N ASN A 433 12.75 -18.43 -1.77
CA ASN A 433 14.17 -18.14 -1.91
C ASN A 433 14.89 -17.93 -0.57
N ASN A 434 14.19 -18.04 0.55
CA ASN A 434 14.76 -17.83 1.88
C ASN A 434 15.58 -19.06 2.31
N PRO A 435 16.81 -18.88 2.85
CA PRO A 435 17.66 -19.98 3.33
C PRO A 435 17.03 -20.90 4.38
N ARG A 436 15.97 -20.47 5.07
CA ARG A 436 15.25 -21.31 6.05
C ARG A 436 14.70 -22.60 5.44
N TRP A 437 14.39 -22.61 4.15
CA TRP A 437 13.99 -23.83 3.44
C TRP A 437 15.11 -24.88 3.43
N ASP A 438 16.38 -24.45 3.39
CA ASP A 438 17.53 -25.35 3.37
C ASP A 438 17.58 -26.18 4.65
N GLY A 439 17.37 -25.53 5.81
CA GLY A 439 17.37 -26.18 7.12
C GLY A 439 16.18 -27.14 7.33
N LEU A 440 15.02 -26.86 6.72
CA LEU A 440 13.90 -27.81 6.72
C LEU A 440 14.20 -29.02 5.83
N LEU A 441 14.69 -28.79 4.61
CA LEU A 441 14.97 -29.84 3.63
C LEU A 441 16.06 -30.80 4.12
N THR A 442 17.10 -30.32 4.83
CA THR A 442 18.12 -31.20 5.42
C THR A 442 17.50 -32.30 6.29
N LYS A 443 16.36 -32.01 6.94
CA LYS A 443 15.67 -32.99 7.80
C LYS A 443 14.90 -34.05 7.00
N PHE A 444 14.74 -33.91 5.70
CA PHE A 444 14.09 -34.89 4.82
C PHE A 444 15.08 -35.68 3.96
N GLU A 445 16.40 -35.41 4.07
CA GLU A 445 17.43 -36.12 3.31
C GLU A 445 17.48 -37.62 3.65
N THR A 446 17.71 -38.43 2.64
CA THR A 446 17.87 -39.88 2.81
C THR A 446 19.06 -40.20 3.73
N GLY A 447 18.86 -41.11 4.68
CA GLY A 447 19.88 -41.51 5.65
C GLY A 447 20.01 -40.61 6.88
N THR A 448 19.17 -39.57 7.00
CA THR A 448 19.08 -38.77 8.23
C THR A 448 18.05 -39.39 9.18
N ASN A 449 18.45 -39.74 10.41
CA ASN A 449 17.54 -40.23 11.47
C ASN A 449 16.74 -39.08 12.12
N SER A 450 16.17 -38.20 11.31
CA SER A 450 15.33 -37.08 11.76
C SER A 450 13.90 -37.52 12.14
N GLY A 451 13.54 -38.78 11.88
CA GLY A 451 12.20 -39.33 12.15
C GLY A 451 11.77 -39.20 13.61
N ASP A 452 12.72 -39.20 14.54
CA ASP A 452 12.48 -39.09 15.98
C ASP A 452 12.53 -37.63 16.48
N GLU A 453 12.86 -36.66 15.62
CA GLU A 453 12.82 -35.24 16.01
C GLU A 453 11.36 -34.82 16.26
N PRO A 454 11.01 -34.33 17.47
CA PRO A 454 9.62 -34.09 17.84
C PRO A 454 8.85 -33.20 16.86
N ALA A 455 9.49 -32.16 16.34
CA ALA A 455 8.88 -31.25 15.39
C ALA A 455 8.55 -31.91 14.04
N LEU A 456 9.49 -32.69 13.50
CA LEU A 456 9.28 -33.39 12.23
C LEU A 456 8.26 -34.52 12.38
N ALA A 457 8.28 -35.23 13.51
CA ALA A 457 7.32 -36.27 13.83
C ALA A 457 5.89 -35.73 13.86
N ILE A 458 5.66 -34.51 14.38
CA ILE A 458 4.35 -33.84 14.32
C ILE A 458 3.95 -33.54 12.88
N LEU A 459 4.82 -32.94 12.06
CA LEU A 459 4.46 -32.63 10.67
C LEU A 459 4.14 -33.90 9.86
N LYS A 460 4.88 -34.99 10.08
CA LYS A 460 4.64 -36.26 9.37
C LYS A 460 3.31 -36.93 9.70
N THR A 461 2.62 -36.58 10.80
CA THR A 461 1.30 -37.19 11.11
C THR A 461 0.19 -36.71 10.19
N VAL A 462 0.39 -35.59 9.50
CA VAL A 462 -0.60 -34.99 8.59
C VAL A 462 -0.16 -35.00 7.12
N LEU A 463 0.99 -35.63 6.83
CA LEU A 463 1.49 -35.77 5.46
C LEU A 463 1.21 -37.18 4.94
N GLU A 464 0.77 -37.25 3.70
CA GLU A 464 0.65 -38.51 2.97
C GLU A 464 2.03 -39.06 2.60
N LYS A 465 2.11 -40.36 2.30
CA LYS A 465 3.36 -41.04 1.98
C LYS A 465 4.03 -40.39 0.76
N GLU A 466 3.27 -40.11 -0.28
CA GLU A 466 3.70 -39.50 -1.54
C GLU A 466 4.22 -38.07 -1.33
N GLN A 467 3.64 -37.36 -0.37
CA GLN A 467 4.09 -36.01 0.00
C GLN A 467 5.44 -36.07 0.73
N ILE A 468 5.64 -37.04 1.63
CA ILE A 468 6.92 -37.27 2.29
C ILE A 468 7.99 -37.65 1.25
N GLU A 469 7.67 -38.55 0.32
CA GLU A 469 8.56 -38.93 -0.79
C GLU A 469 8.95 -37.72 -1.66
N SER A 470 8.01 -36.82 -1.96
CA SER A 470 8.27 -35.58 -2.71
C SER A 470 9.21 -34.62 -1.97
N LEU A 471 9.05 -34.49 -0.64
CA LEU A 471 9.95 -33.68 0.19
C LEU A 471 11.36 -34.27 0.26
N THR A 472 11.47 -35.59 0.41
CA THR A 472 12.75 -36.31 0.39
C THR A 472 13.45 -36.18 -0.97
N LEU A 473 12.72 -36.33 -2.07
CA LEU A 473 13.27 -36.14 -3.42
C LEU A 473 13.81 -34.72 -3.62
N ALA A 474 13.08 -33.70 -3.18
CA ALA A 474 13.55 -32.31 -3.25
C ALA A 474 14.78 -32.06 -2.38
N ALA A 475 14.81 -32.64 -1.17
CA ALA A 475 15.94 -32.54 -0.26
C ALA A 475 17.21 -33.15 -0.87
N ASP A 476 17.12 -34.37 -1.40
CA ASP A 476 18.25 -35.08 -1.99
C ASP A 476 18.73 -34.40 -3.29
N ARG A 477 17.81 -34.00 -4.18
CA ARG A 477 18.16 -33.27 -5.43
C ARG A 477 18.87 -31.94 -5.17
N SER A 478 18.50 -31.23 -4.11
CA SER A 478 19.07 -29.91 -3.77
C SER A 478 20.31 -29.98 -2.87
N LYS A 479 20.70 -31.17 -2.40
CA LYS A 479 21.75 -31.35 -1.38
C LYS A 479 23.09 -30.76 -1.79
N ALA A 480 23.57 -31.08 -2.99
CA ALA A 480 24.84 -30.58 -3.50
C ALA A 480 24.83 -29.05 -3.67
N ASP A 481 23.76 -28.51 -4.26
CA ASP A 481 23.60 -27.06 -4.46
C ASP A 481 23.53 -26.31 -3.12
N ARG A 482 22.83 -26.85 -2.12
CA ARG A 482 22.76 -26.25 -0.76
C ARG A 482 24.12 -26.25 -0.09
N ALA A 483 24.90 -27.32 -0.22
CA ALA A 483 26.25 -27.39 0.33
C ALA A 483 27.20 -26.40 -0.36
N ALA A 484 27.18 -26.32 -1.70
CA ALA A 484 27.97 -25.37 -2.47
C ALA A 484 27.60 -23.91 -2.13
N LEU A 485 26.30 -23.63 -1.99
CA LEU A 485 25.79 -22.31 -1.63
C LEU A 485 26.29 -21.87 -0.26
N SER A 486 26.23 -22.77 0.74
CA SER A 486 26.76 -22.48 2.08
C SER A 486 28.26 -22.19 2.06
N ALA A 487 29.03 -22.92 1.26
CA ALA A 487 30.47 -22.71 1.12
C ALA A 487 30.79 -21.38 0.42
N ALA A 488 30.07 -21.04 -0.66
CA ALA A 488 30.23 -19.77 -1.37
C ALA A 488 29.85 -18.56 -0.49
N GLN A 489 28.78 -18.69 0.31
CA GLN A 489 28.37 -17.65 1.25
C GLN A 489 29.41 -17.42 2.34
N ALA A 490 29.99 -18.49 2.91
CA ALA A 490 31.04 -18.38 3.92
C ALA A 490 32.27 -17.59 3.39
N LYS A 491 32.70 -17.88 2.15
CA LYS A 491 33.78 -17.13 1.49
C LYS A 491 33.42 -15.65 1.28
N LEU A 492 32.20 -15.37 0.85
CA LEU A 492 31.74 -13.99 0.66
C LEU A 492 31.69 -13.22 1.99
N ASP A 493 31.27 -13.87 3.06
CA ASP A 493 31.21 -13.28 4.41
C ASP A 493 32.63 -12.98 4.93
N GLU A 494 33.60 -13.86 4.70
CA GLU A 494 35.02 -13.63 5.01
C GLU A 494 35.59 -12.41 4.28
N ILE A 495 35.35 -12.29 2.96
CA ILE A 495 35.76 -11.13 2.16
C ILE A 495 35.11 -9.85 2.70
N THR A 496 33.81 -9.90 2.96
CA THR A 496 33.05 -8.74 3.44
C THR A 496 33.54 -8.29 4.83
N ALA A 497 33.82 -9.23 5.72
CA ALA A 497 34.37 -8.96 7.05
C ALA A 497 35.77 -8.34 6.97
N ALA A 498 36.64 -8.85 6.08
CA ALA A 498 37.96 -8.29 5.84
C ALA A 498 37.89 -6.84 5.32
N GLN A 499 37.01 -6.57 4.35
CA GLN A 499 36.79 -5.22 3.81
C GLN A 499 36.23 -4.26 4.86
N GLN A 500 35.26 -4.70 5.67
CA GLN A 500 34.69 -3.89 6.75
C GLN A 500 35.76 -3.50 7.78
N LYS A 501 36.68 -4.41 8.11
CA LYS A 501 37.80 -4.13 9.01
C LYS A 501 38.68 -2.97 8.50
N VAL A 502 38.97 -2.92 7.20
CA VAL A 502 39.73 -1.82 6.57
C VAL A 502 38.96 -0.49 6.67
N VAL A 503 37.65 -0.52 6.44
CA VAL A 503 36.78 0.67 6.57
C VAL A 503 36.78 1.18 8.01
N ASP A 504 36.69 0.28 9.00
CA ASP A 504 36.69 0.64 10.41
C ASP A 504 38.03 1.22 10.86
N GLU A 505 39.15 0.65 10.41
CA GLU A 505 40.51 1.17 10.68
C GLU A 505 40.69 2.57 10.08
N THR A 506 40.30 2.78 8.82
CA THR A 506 40.38 4.12 8.19
C THR A 506 39.44 5.13 8.85
N ASN A 507 38.27 4.70 9.34
CA ASN A 507 37.35 5.58 10.06
C ASN A 507 37.89 6.01 11.42
N LYS A 508 38.60 5.14 12.15
CA LYS A 508 39.29 5.51 13.40
C LYS A 508 40.30 6.63 13.17
N VAL A 509 41.12 6.52 12.12
CA VAL A 509 42.08 7.56 11.72
C VAL A 509 41.37 8.86 11.37
N ARG A 510 40.27 8.79 10.60
CA ARG A 510 39.46 9.96 10.24
C ARG A 510 38.86 10.66 11.46
N VAL A 511 38.31 9.91 12.42
CA VAL A 511 37.74 10.47 13.66
C VAL A 511 38.82 11.18 14.48
N ALA A 512 40.02 10.59 14.59
CA ALA A 512 41.16 11.22 15.26
C ALA A 512 41.59 12.52 14.55
N ALA A 513 41.65 12.52 13.22
CA ALA A 513 41.99 13.70 12.42
C ALA A 513 40.94 14.83 12.56
N VAL A 514 39.63 14.48 12.59
CA VAL A 514 38.55 15.43 12.85
C VAL A 514 38.70 16.07 14.24
N ALA A 515 38.99 15.26 15.26
CA ALA A 515 39.19 15.75 16.62
C ALA A 515 40.41 16.67 16.74
N ALA A 516 41.53 16.31 16.08
CA ALA A 516 42.74 17.12 16.04
C ALA A 516 42.51 18.47 15.35
N HIS A 517 41.87 18.48 14.17
CA HIS A 517 41.56 19.72 13.45
C HIS A 517 40.57 20.61 14.21
N LYS A 518 39.57 20.03 14.87
CA LYS A 518 38.62 20.78 15.72
C LYS A 518 39.32 21.41 16.93
N LYS A 519 40.35 20.77 17.48
CA LYS A 519 41.10 21.26 18.64
C LYS A 519 42.11 22.35 18.25
N SER A 520 42.75 22.24 17.10
CA SER A 520 43.75 23.21 16.61
C SER A 520 43.68 23.33 15.08
N PRO A 521 42.89 24.26 14.53
CA PRO A 521 42.71 24.40 13.09
C PRO A 521 43.95 25.04 12.45
N THR A 522 44.79 24.23 11.82
CA THR A 522 46.01 24.62 11.11
C THR A 522 46.02 23.99 9.71
N ASP A 523 46.88 24.47 8.82
CA ASP A 523 47.05 23.87 7.48
C ASP A 523 47.52 22.40 7.56
N GLU A 524 48.34 22.07 8.55
CA GLU A 524 48.80 20.70 8.82
C GLU A 524 47.65 19.78 9.24
N THR A 525 46.81 20.22 10.19
CA THR A 525 45.67 19.40 10.66
C THR A 525 44.57 19.28 9.60
N LYS A 526 44.41 20.31 8.74
CA LYS A 526 43.53 20.25 7.57
C LYS A 526 44.04 19.24 6.54
N SER A 527 45.33 19.28 6.21
CA SER A 527 45.95 18.32 5.28
C SER A 527 45.81 16.87 5.78
N ALA A 528 46.03 16.63 7.07
CA ALA A 528 45.84 15.32 7.69
C ALA A 528 44.38 14.84 7.65
N LEU A 529 43.42 15.74 7.86
CA LEU A 529 41.99 15.44 7.74
C LEU A 529 41.60 15.11 6.29
N ASP A 530 42.09 15.87 5.31
CA ASP A 530 41.84 15.62 3.90
C ASP A 530 42.41 14.26 3.47
N ASP A 531 43.61 13.92 3.93
CA ASP A 531 44.21 12.60 3.66
C ASP A 531 43.42 11.45 4.29
N ALA A 532 42.98 11.60 5.55
CA ALA A 532 42.15 10.62 6.23
C ALA A 532 40.77 10.46 5.55
N ASN A 533 40.17 11.55 5.08
CA ASN A 533 38.94 11.51 4.30
C ASN A 533 39.13 10.79 2.97
N ARG A 534 40.22 11.05 2.23
CA ARG A 534 40.55 10.34 0.99
C ARG A 534 40.69 8.83 1.22
N LYS A 535 41.46 8.42 2.23
CA LYS A 535 41.66 7.01 2.59
C LYS A 535 40.37 6.31 2.98
N HIS A 536 39.54 6.96 3.81
CA HIS A 536 38.24 6.41 4.20
C HIS A 536 37.28 6.29 3.00
N ASN A 537 37.24 7.29 2.12
CA ASN A 537 36.41 7.25 0.92
C ASN A 537 36.89 6.19 -0.08
N ALA A 538 38.21 5.99 -0.21
CA ALA A 538 38.79 4.92 -1.03
C ALA A 538 38.43 3.53 -0.48
N ALA A 539 38.57 3.31 0.84
CA ALA A 539 38.17 2.06 1.48
C ALA A 539 36.67 1.76 1.30
N LYS A 540 35.81 2.77 1.47
CA LYS A 540 34.36 2.64 1.20
C LYS A 540 34.07 2.34 -0.27
N LYS A 541 34.84 2.91 -1.19
CA LYS A 541 34.70 2.65 -2.62
C LYS A 541 35.03 1.18 -2.94
N VAL A 542 36.14 0.65 -2.40
CA VAL A 542 36.51 -0.77 -2.57
C VAL A 542 35.44 -1.71 -1.99
N MET A 543 34.95 -1.43 -0.78
CA MET A 543 33.87 -2.21 -0.16
C MET A 543 32.58 -2.20 -1.00
N ARG A 544 32.25 -1.04 -1.60
CA ARG A 544 31.02 -0.88 -2.40
C ARG A 544 31.15 -1.53 -3.78
N ASP A 545 32.25 -1.29 -4.46
CA ASP A 545 32.48 -1.70 -5.84
C ASP A 545 32.90 -3.19 -5.91
N GLY A 546 33.38 -3.77 -4.80
CA GLY A 546 33.77 -5.17 -4.65
C GLY A 546 35.19 -5.46 -5.15
N GLU A 547 35.73 -6.61 -4.75
CA GLU A 547 36.88 -7.23 -5.43
C GLU A 547 36.36 -8.19 -6.50
N ASP A 548 37.15 -8.47 -7.55
CA ASP A 548 36.73 -9.30 -8.70
C ASP A 548 36.12 -10.65 -8.26
N GLY A 549 36.66 -11.29 -7.21
CA GLY A 549 36.13 -12.55 -6.67
C GLY A 549 34.81 -12.43 -5.89
N ALA A 550 34.49 -11.27 -5.30
CA ALA A 550 33.25 -11.08 -4.55
C ALA A 550 32.04 -10.94 -5.50
N ALA A 551 32.24 -10.34 -6.67
CA ALA A 551 31.21 -10.23 -7.70
C ALA A 551 30.86 -11.60 -8.30
N GLU A 552 31.87 -12.42 -8.57
CA GLU A 552 31.71 -13.79 -9.06
C GLU A 552 30.99 -14.67 -8.04
N LEU A 553 31.39 -14.62 -6.77
CA LEU A 553 30.70 -15.34 -5.69
C LEU A 553 29.23 -14.94 -5.57
N LYS A 554 28.90 -13.64 -5.65
CA LYS A 554 27.49 -13.19 -5.63
C LYS A 554 26.69 -13.75 -6.81
N LYS A 555 27.29 -13.84 -8.00
CA LYS A 555 26.67 -14.45 -9.18
C LYS A 555 26.47 -15.95 -9.02
N GLU A 556 27.46 -16.66 -8.48
CA GLU A 556 27.40 -18.09 -8.16
C GLU A 556 26.29 -18.38 -7.14
N ILE A 557 26.27 -17.64 -6.02
CA ILE A 557 25.23 -17.71 -4.98
C ILE A 557 23.83 -17.51 -5.57
N ALA A 558 23.67 -16.50 -6.44
CA ALA A 558 22.39 -16.24 -7.10
C ALA A 558 21.96 -17.40 -8.02
N GLY A 559 22.89 -17.98 -8.77
CA GLY A 559 22.63 -19.14 -9.63
C GLY A 559 22.23 -20.39 -8.84
N LEU A 560 23.01 -20.75 -7.82
CA LEU A 560 22.72 -21.88 -6.93
C LEU A 560 21.37 -21.72 -6.23
N ARG A 561 21.08 -20.52 -5.72
CA ARG A 561 19.79 -20.24 -5.09
C ARG A 561 18.62 -20.37 -6.09
N ALA A 562 18.80 -19.93 -7.33
CA ALA A 562 17.77 -20.08 -8.38
C ALA A 562 17.50 -21.55 -8.73
N ASN A 563 18.53 -22.39 -8.77
CA ASN A 563 18.40 -23.83 -8.99
C ASN A 563 17.64 -24.51 -7.85
N ILE A 564 18.02 -24.23 -6.60
CA ILE A 564 17.33 -24.75 -5.40
C ILE A 564 15.84 -24.34 -5.42
N VAL A 565 15.54 -23.06 -5.71
CA VAL A 565 14.16 -22.57 -5.82
C VAL A 565 13.37 -23.31 -6.89
N THR A 566 14.00 -23.63 -8.01
CA THR A 566 13.39 -24.42 -9.09
C THR A 566 13.05 -25.82 -8.61
N ILE A 567 13.99 -26.53 -7.97
CA ILE A 567 13.77 -27.87 -7.40
C ILE A 567 12.63 -27.84 -6.38
N ILE A 568 12.65 -26.90 -5.44
CA ILE A 568 11.59 -26.75 -4.42
C ILE A 568 10.22 -26.55 -5.07
N ARG A 569 10.14 -25.75 -6.14
CA ARG A 569 8.89 -25.46 -6.86
C ARG A 569 8.38 -26.68 -7.65
N GLU A 570 9.27 -27.35 -8.38
CA GLU A 570 8.93 -28.53 -9.20
C GLU A 570 8.36 -29.67 -8.35
N ASN A 571 8.81 -29.82 -7.11
CA ASN A 571 8.36 -30.88 -6.20
C ASN A 571 7.22 -30.43 -5.27
N GLY A 572 6.61 -29.26 -5.51
CA GLY A 572 5.44 -28.79 -4.74
C GLY A 572 5.70 -28.56 -3.24
N VAL A 573 6.97 -28.43 -2.84
CA VAL A 573 7.38 -28.38 -1.42
C VAL A 573 6.62 -27.31 -0.62
N PRO A 574 6.46 -26.06 -1.10
CA PRO A 574 5.75 -25.04 -0.34
C PRO A 574 4.27 -25.36 -0.13
N GLN A 575 3.62 -26.01 -1.10
CA GLN A 575 2.21 -26.41 -1.04
C GLN A 575 2.01 -27.57 -0.07
N ILE A 576 2.89 -28.56 -0.10
CA ILE A 576 2.88 -29.71 0.81
C ILE A 576 3.04 -29.22 2.26
N VAL A 577 4.11 -28.47 2.55
CA VAL A 577 4.38 -27.97 3.90
C VAL A 577 3.27 -27.03 4.38
N ARG A 578 2.73 -26.17 3.49
CA ARG A 578 1.58 -25.32 3.82
C ARG A 578 0.37 -26.14 4.22
N SER A 579 0.02 -27.16 3.45
CA SER A 579 -1.17 -27.98 3.68
C SER A 579 -1.06 -28.74 4.99
N GLY A 580 0.09 -29.35 5.29
CA GLY A 580 0.34 -30.00 6.57
C GLY A 580 0.23 -29.02 7.75
N LEU A 581 0.86 -27.84 7.67
CA LEU A 581 0.75 -26.83 8.73
C LEU A 581 -0.68 -26.29 8.89
N MET A 582 -1.47 -26.21 7.81
CA MET A 582 -2.88 -25.83 7.89
C MET A 582 -3.72 -26.92 8.54
N ALA A 583 -3.47 -28.21 8.24
CA ALA A 583 -4.13 -29.33 8.91
C ALA A 583 -3.86 -29.31 10.43
N LEU A 584 -2.60 -29.14 10.84
CA LEU A 584 -2.24 -29.02 12.27
C LEU A 584 -2.83 -27.77 12.93
N ARG A 585 -2.91 -26.65 12.21
CA ARG A 585 -3.61 -25.44 12.68
C ARG A 585 -5.08 -25.74 12.93
N ASP A 586 -5.72 -26.44 12.01
CA ASP A 586 -7.17 -26.65 11.99
C ASP A 586 -7.64 -27.80 12.89
N ASP A 587 -6.73 -28.62 13.41
CA ASP A 587 -7.03 -29.63 14.43
C ASP A 587 -7.42 -28.96 15.77
N PRO A 588 -8.70 -29.05 16.21
CA PRO A 588 -9.15 -28.42 17.45
C PRO A 588 -8.54 -29.08 18.70
N GLN A 589 -7.97 -30.28 18.58
CA GLN A 589 -7.31 -31.05 19.65
C GLN A 589 -5.79 -31.16 19.46
N PHE A 590 -5.18 -30.32 18.62
CA PHE A 590 -3.75 -30.36 18.27
C PHE A 590 -2.79 -30.52 19.46
N PHE A 591 -3.02 -29.83 20.59
CA PHE A 591 -2.12 -29.95 21.73
C PHE A 591 -2.34 -31.24 22.49
N SER A 592 -3.59 -31.66 22.72
CA SER A 592 -3.84 -32.95 23.35
C SER A 592 -3.32 -34.12 22.51
N ASN A 593 -3.49 -34.06 21.19
CA ASN A 593 -3.03 -35.10 20.25
C ASN A 593 -1.50 -35.19 20.14
N HIS A 594 -0.76 -34.12 20.45
CA HIS A 594 0.69 -34.05 20.30
C HIS A 594 1.44 -33.59 21.54
N ARG A 595 0.83 -33.68 22.73
CA ARG A 595 1.34 -33.07 23.98
C ARG A 595 2.80 -33.41 24.24
N GLU A 596 3.12 -34.71 24.29
CA GLU A 596 4.48 -35.19 24.61
C GLU A 596 5.52 -34.64 23.61
N ARG A 597 5.18 -34.60 22.31
CA ARG A 597 6.07 -34.09 21.26
C ARG A 597 6.24 -32.58 21.34
N ILE A 598 5.18 -31.84 21.66
CA ILE A 598 5.24 -30.38 21.83
C ILE A 598 6.08 -30.01 23.06
N GLU A 599 5.90 -30.72 24.16
CA GLU A 599 6.68 -30.55 25.38
C GLU A 599 8.16 -30.92 25.15
N ALA A 600 8.43 -32.00 24.41
CA ALA A 600 9.79 -32.37 24.00
C ALA A 600 10.42 -31.36 23.04
N ALA A 601 9.65 -30.75 22.13
CA ALA A 601 10.13 -29.67 21.26
C ALA A 601 10.43 -28.37 22.01
N ALA A 602 9.87 -28.17 23.20
CA ALA A 602 10.14 -27.03 24.06
C ALA A 602 11.45 -27.23 24.86
N ASP A 603 12.57 -27.39 24.17
CA ASP A 603 13.87 -27.74 24.77
C ASP A 603 14.57 -26.54 25.42
N SER A 604 14.42 -25.32 24.89
CA SER A 604 15.01 -24.10 25.45
C SER A 604 14.11 -23.39 26.48
N PRO A 605 14.69 -22.60 27.42
CA PRO A 605 13.92 -21.76 28.34
C PRO A 605 12.95 -20.81 27.63
N LYS A 606 13.34 -20.31 26.45
CA LYS A 606 12.49 -19.45 25.62
C LYS A 606 11.27 -20.23 25.12
N GLN A 607 11.43 -21.41 24.54
CA GLN A 607 10.31 -22.21 24.04
C GLN A 607 9.38 -22.68 25.18
N LYS A 608 9.92 -23.08 26.34
CA LYS A 608 9.10 -23.40 27.53
C LYS A 608 8.22 -22.23 27.97
N SER A 609 8.78 -21.03 27.97
CA SER A 609 8.04 -19.80 28.25
C SER A 609 6.95 -19.52 27.20
N GLN A 610 7.25 -19.75 25.92
CA GLN A 610 6.28 -19.58 24.82
C GLN A 610 5.14 -20.60 24.86
N LEU A 611 5.43 -21.87 25.20
CA LEU A 611 4.43 -22.91 25.43
C LEU A 611 3.46 -22.49 26.54
N ALA A 612 3.99 -22.12 27.71
CA ALA A 612 3.17 -21.66 28.84
C ALA A 612 2.37 -20.39 28.48
N ALA A 613 2.94 -19.47 27.71
CA ALA A 613 2.25 -18.28 27.24
C ALA A 613 1.11 -18.59 26.26
N ALA A 614 1.27 -19.61 25.40
CA ALA A 614 0.23 -20.05 24.48
C ALA A 614 -0.94 -20.71 25.22
N GLN A 615 -0.68 -21.48 26.28
CA GLN A 615 -1.70 -22.06 27.15
C GLN A 615 -2.48 -20.97 27.91
N ARG A 616 -1.78 -20.03 28.58
CA ARG A 616 -2.41 -18.90 29.30
C ARG A 616 -3.29 -18.01 28.41
N ARG A 617 -2.98 -17.91 27.11
CA ARG A 617 -3.81 -17.13 26.16
C ARG A 617 -5.19 -17.74 25.96
N LEU A 618 -5.32 -19.07 25.94
CA LEU A 618 -6.62 -19.72 25.85
C LEU A 618 -7.45 -19.54 27.13
N GLU A 619 -6.80 -19.62 28.30
CA GLU A 619 -7.44 -19.33 29.59
C GLU A 619 -8.03 -17.91 29.61
N PHE A 620 -7.27 -16.93 29.11
CA PHE A 620 -7.70 -15.53 29.03
C PHE A 620 -8.97 -15.33 28.20
N VAL A 621 -9.14 -16.10 27.12
CA VAL A 621 -10.36 -16.07 26.30
C VAL A 621 -11.40 -17.08 26.77
N SER A 622 -11.13 -17.85 27.83
CA SER A 622 -12.00 -18.90 28.38
C SER A 622 -12.40 -19.96 27.33
N VAL A 623 -11.43 -20.45 26.55
CA VAL A 623 -11.62 -21.48 25.52
C VAL A 623 -10.80 -22.73 25.85
N SER A 624 -11.36 -23.91 25.62
CA SER A 624 -10.70 -25.22 25.78
C SER A 624 -10.80 -26.07 24.52
N GLU A 625 -9.90 -27.06 24.35
CA GLU A 625 -10.02 -28.01 23.24
C GLU A 625 -11.29 -28.86 23.39
N SER A 626 -11.98 -29.09 22.28
CA SER A 626 -13.09 -30.03 22.17
C SER A 626 -13.10 -30.61 20.75
N GLU A 627 -13.80 -31.72 20.53
CA GLU A 627 -13.87 -32.37 19.22
C GLU A 627 -14.59 -31.48 18.19
N ASN A 628 -15.66 -30.79 18.61
CA ASN A 628 -16.51 -29.95 17.76
C ASN A 628 -16.74 -28.57 18.40
N PRO A 629 -15.70 -27.71 18.48
CA PRO A 629 -15.84 -26.39 19.08
C PRO A 629 -16.73 -25.49 18.20
N PRO A 630 -17.50 -24.56 18.79
CA PRO A 630 -18.21 -23.56 18.02
C PRO A 630 -17.23 -22.65 17.25
N ALA A 631 -17.71 -22.03 16.18
CA ALA A 631 -16.87 -21.29 15.22
C ALA A 631 -16.02 -20.19 15.87
N ASN A 632 -16.54 -19.50 16.89
CA ASN A 632 -15.84 -18.45 17.61
C ASN A 632 -14.69 -19.01 18.47
N GLU A 633 -14.86 -20.19 19.08
CA GLU A 633 -13.80 -20.86 19.83
C GLU A 633 -12.73 -21.44 18.89
N LEU A 634 -13.13 -21.97 17.73
CA LEU A 634 -12.22 -22.54 16.75
C LEU A 634 -11.15 -21.52 16.28
N TYR A 635 -11.49 -20.24 16.17
CA TYR A 635 -10.51 -19.20 15.86
C TYR A 635 -9.38 -19.12 16.91
N HIS A 636 -9.73 -19.16 18.20
CA HIS A 636 -8.77 -19.08 19.30
C HIS A 636 -7.91 -20.33 19.38
N LEU A 637 -8.50 -21.52 19.15
CA LEU A 637 -7.77 -22.78 19.06
C LEU A 637 -6.74 -22.74 17.91
N ARG A 638 -7.16 -22.36 16.69
CA ARG A 638 -6.27 -22.16 15.54
C ARG A 638 -5.15 -21.17 15.84
N ARG A 639 -5.47 -20.05 16.51
CA ARG A 639 -4.47 -19.05 16.89
C ARG A 639 -3.42 -19.65 17.82
N ARG A 640 -3.84 -20.40 18.84
CA ARG A 640 -2.94 -21.08 19.78
C ARG A 640 -2.13 -22.16 19.08
N ASN A 641 -2.71 -22.95 18.19
CA ASN A 641 -1.99 -23.96 17.39
C ASN A 641 -0.86 -23.30 16.58
N LEU A 642 -1.16 -22.19 15.92
CA LEU A 642 -0.14 -21.44 15.20
C LEU A 642 0.94 -20.83 16.09
N ASP A 643 0.60 -20.41 17.32
CA ASP A 643 1.61 -19.93 18.28
C ASP A 643 2.55 -21.07 18.69
N LEU A 644 2.02 -22.27 18.96
CA LEU A 644 2.83 -23.45 19.24
C LEU A 644 3.69 -23.83 18.03
N LEU A 645 3.10 -23.88 16.84
CA LEU A 645 3.82 -24.19 15.60
C LEU A 645 4.95 -23.19 15.35
N SER A 646 4.71 -21.88 15.50
CA SER A 646 5.71 -20.86 15.15
C SER A 646 6.72 -20.55 16.25
N GLU A 647 6.40 -20.75 17.52
CA GLU A 647 7.28 -20.37 18.64
C GLU A 647 7.91 -21.56 19.36
N VAL A 648 7.35 -22.77 19.21
CA VAL A 648 7.79 -23.99 19.90
C VAL A 648 8.28 -25.04 18.92
N VAL A 649 7.44 -25.43 17.96
CA VAL A 649 7.69 -26.58 17.06
C VAL A 649 8.64 -26.21 15.91
N PHE A 650 8.43 -25.07 15.25
CA PHE A 650 9.22 -24.62 14.10
C PHE A 650 9.77 -23.17 14.23
N PRO A 651 10.41 -22.80 15.35
CA PRO A 651 10.81 -21.40 15.62
C PRO A 651 11.87 -20.84 14.68
N VAL A 652 12.69 -21.68 14.07
CA VAL A 652 13.73 -21.27 13.10
C VAL A 652 13.18 -21.19 11.67
N PHE A 653 12.16 -21.99 11.36
CA PHE A 653 11.60 -22.08 10.02
C PHE A 653 10.49 -21.05 9.80
N LEU A 654 9.48 -21.00 10.67
CA LEU A 654 8.33 -20.10 10.50
C LEU A 654 8.68 -18.64 10.82
N GLN A 655 8.12 -17.73 10.04
CA GLN A 655 8.23 -16.27 10.18
C GLN A 655 6.85 -15.69 10.44
N ARG A 656 6.30 -16.01 11.59
CA ARG A 656 4.97 -15.54 11.98
C ARG A 656 5.07 -14.33 12.89
N PRO A 657 4.37 -13.23 12.57
CA PRO A 657 4.25 -12.10 13.48
C PRO A 657 3.59 -12.50 14.81
N ALA A 658 4.26 -12.18 15.91
CA ALA A 658 3.79 -12.48 17.26
C ALA A 658 2.63 -11.57 17.72
N GLY A 659 2.47 -10.38 17.15
CA GLY A 659 1.46 -9.39 17.57
C GLY A 659 0.14 -9.43 16.78
N PRO A 660 -0.88 -8.66 17.22
CA PRO A 660 -2.06 -8.33 16.43
C PRO A 660 -1.70 -7.71 15.09
N MET A 661 -2.55 -7.95 14.10
CA MET A 661 -2.42 -7.35 12.78
C MET A 661 -2.34 -5.83 12.92
N TYR A 662 -1.37 -5.20 12.27
CA TYR A 662 -1.20 -3.76 12.36
C TYR A 662 -2.42 -3.03 11.78
N VAL A 663 -2.90 -2.06 12.55
CA VAL A 663 -3.86 -1.04 12.11
C VAL A 663 -3.28 0.33 12.43
N ASP A 664 -3.43 1.24 11.49
CA ASP A 664 -3.05 2.63 11.70
C ASP A 664 -3.89 3.22 12.87
N PRO A 665 -3.28 3.81 13.90
CA PRO A 665 -4.02 4.43 15.00
C PRO A 665 -4.99 5.54 14.55
N ARG A 666 -4.77 6.14 13.38
CA ARG A 666 -5.69 7.10 12.75
C ARG A 666 -6.98 6.44 12.24
N LEU A 667 -6.97 5.12 12.03
CA LEU A 667 -8.13 4.30 11.67
C LEU A 667 -8.81 3.66 12.88
N SER A 668 -8.04 3.00 13.75
CA SER A 668 -8.57 2.35 14.95
C SER A 668 -7.49 2.26 16.01
N ILE A 669 -7.85 2.52 17.27
CA ILE A 669 -6.92 2.31 18.38
C ILE A 669 -6.92 0.81 18.75
N PRO A 670 -5.74 0.20 18.98
CA PRO A 670 -5.66 -1.19 19.41
C PRO A 670 -6.45 -1.44 20.69
N LYS A 671 -7.21 -2.54 20.70
CA LYS A 671 -8.01 -3.00 21.85
C LYS A 671 -7.54 -4.40 22.22
N ASN A 672 -7.47 -4.66 23.53
CA ASN A 672 -6.99 -5.94 24.06
C ASN A 672 -8.12 -6.70 24.76
N TRP A 673 -9.26 -6.83 24.09
CA TRP A 673 -10.43 -7.57 24.57
C TRP A 673 -11.16 -8.31 23.44
N ARG A 674 -12.04 -9.24 23.83
CA ARG A 674 -13.08 -9.80 22.95
C ARG A 674 -14.45 -9.55 23.58
N ASP A 675 -15.45 -9.39 22.73
CA ASP A 675 -16.85 -9.23 23.13
C ASP A 675 -17.68 -10.38 22.57
N VAL A 676 -18.45 -11.04 23.43
CA VAL A 676 -19.43 -12.08 23.08
C VAL A 676 -20.82 -11.50 23.25
N TYR A 677 -21.55 -11.38 22.15
CA TYR A 677 -22.83 -10.69 22.08
C TYR A 677 -23.98 -11.59 22.51
N ARG A 678 -25.00 -10.99 23.13
CA ARG A 678 -26.21 -11.65 23.61
C ARG A 678 -27.41 -10.96 22.98
N TYR A 679 -28.38 -11.75 22.58
CA TYR A 679 -29.62 -11.26 21.95
C TYR A 679 -30.82 -11.80 22.71
N ASP A 680 -31.91 -11.04 22.69
CA ASP A 680 -33.19 -11.51 23.18
C ASP A 680 -33.84 -12.51 22.21
N LYS A 681 -35.01 -13.01 22.58
CA LYS A 681 -35.80 -13.96 21.77
C LYS A 681 -36.30 -13.37 20.44
N ASP A 682 -36.35 -12.05 20.33
CA ASP A 682 -36.85 -11.31 19.16
C ASP A 682 -35.68 -10.91 18.23
N GLY A 683 -34.44 -11.25 18.61
CA GLY A 683 -33.22 -10.97 17.85
C GLY A 683 -32.59 -9.60 18.11
N ASN A 684 -33.10 -8.84 19.10
CA ASN A 684 -32.52 -7.54 19.45
C ASN A 684 -31.29 -7.72 20.33
N LEU A 685 -30.32 -6.81 20.20
CA LEU A 685 -29.15 -6.78 21.06
C LEU A 685 -29.59 -6.60 22.52
N ALA A 686 -29.16 -7.51 23.39
CA ALA A 686 -29.37 -7.47 24.84
C ALA A 686 -28.08 -7.11 25.62
N GLY A 687 -27.02 -6.75 24.90
CA GLY A 687 -25.69 -6.42 25.42
C GLY A 687 -24.65 -7.52 25.17
N TRP A 688 -23.47 -7.42 25.79
CA TRP A 688 -22.35 -8.35 25.55
C TRP A 688 -21.58 -8.67 26.84
N THR A 689 -20.80 -9.73 26.79
CA THR A 689 -19.78 -10.05 27.80
C THR A 689 -18.41 -9.75 27.22
N ARG A 690 -17.68 -8.85 27.86
CA ARG A 690 -16.31 -8.47 27.50
C ARG A 690 -15.30 -9.27 28.31
N PHE A 691 -14.30 -9.84 27.65
CA PHE A 691 -13.18 -10.54 28.28
C PHE A 691 -11.92 -9.71 28.12
N ARG A 692 -11.34 -9.27 29.24
CA ARG A 692 -10.18 -8.38 29.27
C ARG A 692 -9.40 -8.55 30.57
N GLY A 693 -8.07 -8.62 30.50
CA GLY A 693 -7.22 -8.75 31.70
C GLY A 693 -7.50 -9.99 32.55
N GLY A 694 -8.07 -11.07 31.98
CA GLY A 694 -8.55 -12.24 32.74
C GLY A 694 -9.86 -12.02 33.51
N LYS A 695 -10.52 -10.87 33.30
CA LYS A 695 -11.83 -10.53 33.88
C LYS A 695 -12.93 -10.70 32.83
N GLN A 696 -14.15 -10.94 33.32
CA GLN A 696 -15.38 -10.95 32.55
C GLN A 696 -16.26 -9.81 33.04
N GLU A 697 -16.61 -8.89 32.15
CA GLU A 697 -17.38 -7.68 32.42
C GLU A 697 -18.65 -7.74 31.56
N LYS A 698 -19.84 -7.55 32.16
CA LYS A 698 -21.11 -7.56 31.43
C LYS A 698 -21.50 -6.14 31.04
N TYR A 699 -21.98 -5.99 29.82
CA TYR A 699 -22.52 -4.75 29.29
C TYR A 699 -23.98 -4.95 28.89
N ASP A 700 -24.79 -3.91 29.04
CA ASP A 700 -26.14 -3.86 28.47
C ASP A 700 -26.13 -3.41 27.00
N GLU A 701 -27.32 -3.30 26.41
CA GLU A 701 -27.51 -2.95 25.01
C GLU A 701 -27.20 -1.48 24.68
N GLN A 702 -27.09 -0.61 25.70
CA GLN A 702 -26.61 0.77 25.54
C GLN A 702 -25.11 0.91 25.79
N GLY A 703 -24.39 -0.19 26.01
CA GLY A 703 -22.94 -0.17 26.22
C GLY A 703 -22.49 0.32 27.59
N ARG A 704 -23.39 0.30 28.59
CA ARG A 704 -23.07 0.58 29.99
C ARG A 704 -22.57 -0.69 30.67
N LEU A 705 -21.57 -0.55 31.54
CA LEU A 705 -21.04 -1.64 32.34
C LEU A 705 -22.03 -2.01 33.44
N ILE A 706 -22.42 -3.28 33.55
CA ILE A 706 -23.23 -3.79 34.66
C ILE A 706 -22.32 -4.10 35.84
N ARG A 707 -22.38 -3.28 36.89
CA ARG A 707 -21.61 -3.43 38.12
C ARG A 707 -22.56 -3.52 39.31
N ASP A 708 -22.41 -4.57 40.10
CA ASP A 708 -23.27 -4.85 41.26
C ASP A 708 -24.78 -4.86 40.94
N GLY A 709 -25.12 -5.21 39.69
CA GLY A 709 -26.50 -5.27 39.18
C GLY A 709 -27.00 -3.99 38.49
N GLU A 710 -26.27 -2.88 38.60
CA GLU A 710 -26.66 -1.58 38.07
C GLU A 710 -25.84 -1.18 36.83
N PRO A 711 -26.44 -0.49 35.84
CA PRO A 711 -25.73 0.03 34.68
C PRO A 711 -24.91 1.27 35.04
N VAL A 712 -23.64 1.28 34.61
CA VAL A 712 -22.68 2.36 34.82
C VAL A 712 -22.11 2.81 33.48
N GLU A 713 -22.19 4.12 33.20
CA GLU A 713 -21.61 4.72 32.01
C GLU A 713 -20.10 4.46 31.92
N VAL A 714 -19.59 4.25 30.70
CA VAL A 714 -18.15 4.13 30.47
C VAL A 714 -17.72 5.02 29.33
N SER A 715 -16.46 5.45 29.37
CA SER A 715 -15.82 6.10 28.23
C SER A 715 -14.55 5.36 27.82
N TYR A 716 -14.10 5.60 26.60
CA TYR A 716 -12.94 4.94 26.03
C TYR A 716 -11.83 5.97 25.80
N GLU A 717 -10.64 5.75 26.35
CA GLU A 717 -9.54 6.71 26.26
C GLU A 717 -8.27 6.08 25.73
N PHE A 718 -7.48 6.86 24.98
CA PHE A 718 -6.19 6.40 24.49
C PHE A 718 -5.15 6.44 25.60
N ASN A 719 -4.62 5.28 25.98
CA ASN A 719 -3.49 5.20 26.89
C ASN A 719 -2.17 5.26 26.11
N SER A 720 -1.43 6.36 26.29
CA SER A 720 -0.16 6.59 25.60
C SER A 720 0.97 5.65 26.04
N LYS A 721 0.90 5.07 27.25
CA LYS A 721 1.90 4.13 27.79
C LYS A 721 1.74 2.76 27.15
N THR A 722 0.52 2.24 27.12
CA THR A 722 0.22 0.90 26.55
C THR A 722 -0.05 0.96 25.04
N LYS A 723 -0.29 2.15 24.49
CA LYS A 723 -0.71 2.39 23.10
C LYS A 723 -1.99 1.63 22.74
N SER A 724 -2.90 1.49 23.71
CA SER A 724 -4.18 0.82 23.56
C SER A 724 -5.32 1.71 24.05
N LEU A 725 -6.54 1.28 23.77
CA LEU A 725 -7.75 1.85 24.33
C LEU A 725 -7.97 1.31 25.74
N ASP A 726 -8.20 2.19 26.70
CA ASP A 726 -8.60 1.88 28.06
C ASP A 726 -10.08 2.22 28.27
N ILE A 727 -10.70 1.55 29.23
CA ILE A 727 -12.10 1.77 29.62
C ILE A 727 -12.08 2.56 30.92
N MET A 728 -12.67 3.75 30.89
CA MET A 728 -12.81 4.63 32.04
C MET A 728 -14.21 4.47 32.62
N ILE A 729 -14.27 4.26 33.92
CA ILE A 729 -15.51 4.16 34.70
C ILE A 729 -15.52 5.41 35.60
N PRO A 730 -16.56 6.25 35.56
CA PRO A 730 -16.74 7.33 36.52
C PRO A 730 -16.67 6.78 37.97
N GLU A 731 -16.06 7.54 38.87
CA GLU A 731 -15.98 7.18 40.29
C GLU A 731 -17.35 7.17 40.99
#